data_AF-A0A961WX81-F1
#
_entry.id   AF-A0A961WX81-F1
#
_cell.length_a   1.000
_cell.length_b   1.000
_cell.length_c   1.000
_cell.angle_alpha   90.00
_cell.angle_beta   90.00
_cell.angle_gamma   90.00
#
_symmetry.space_group_name_H-M   'P 1'
#
loop_
_entity.id
_entity.type
_entity.pdbx_description
1 polymer ?
#
loop_
_entity_poly.entity_id
_entity_poly.type
_entity_poly.pdbx_seq_one_letter_code
_entity_poly.pdbx_strand_id
1 'polypeptide(L)'
;YPDTGLYHPQLQGRVSDNMETYRKATGLKGNRPSVGLLVMRSYLLADNTAHYDGVIRELEKRGLDVVTAYASGLDARPAIEAFFMRSGKPVVDCVLSLTGFSLVGGPAYNDSAAAEEMLARLDTPYISAFATEFQTIGEWGSSEQGLTPVETTIMVSLPEIDGATGPILFGGRATPGASCVGCERRCTFKADNSGRDMQSCAERTEMLAERVSKLVALRRKPKADRKLAAVIYDFPPNSGATGTAAFLDVFTSLHNTMKALRDDGYDVEVQESAEMLREAILDGNSAIHGMPANVAARISADDHVRSEPWLGEIEAQWGPAPGRHQSDGSNILVLGRHFGNLFVGLQPVFGYEGDPMRLLFERGFAPTHAFAAFYRYLKTGFAADAVVHFGTHGALEFMPGKQAGLSGSCWPDRLIGALPNIYLYAANNPSEGSMARRRSAATLVSYLTPPVGHAGLYRGLLDLRHVLDRWRALPPEDHAERERMVPVIRSQAEQLDLVGSNDDWGSDSNSHIEELVRQVSEFEATLIPHGLHVVGEAMSDDERRDMLSSVNDAMGEARIDGATLGEVLSGRQPDTRKMSPEIRQSLETLVRLDTDLRVDHELPALLRALDGRYIRPVSGGDVVRSPSIVPTGRNLHGFDPFRLPSAFAVLDGREQAEKVLARHVLDHGVLPRRMAMVLWGTDNLKSEGGPIAQALWLLGAKPRFDSFGRLAGADLVSLEELGRARVDVIITLSGIFRDLLPLQTRLLAEACLKAASADEPLEMNPVRAHALEYAAQTGCDMETASLRVFSNASGAYGSNVNQLIDSGAWEDGDELAETYTRRKGFAYGVNGVPVQHEGLLGSILKDVDAAYQNIESIELGITSIDHYFDTLGGISRAIKRAGGGDVSVYVGDQTCGTGKVRTLNEQVALETRTRTLNPKWYEAMLSHGYEGVRQIESQVTNTLGWSATTGQVDAWVYKRVTETFMLDETMRRRLSELNPKASAKLVNRLIEARDRNYWTPDEETWKALCA
;
A
#
# COMPACT_ATOMS: atom_id res chain seq x y z
N TYR A 1 -8.88 29.17 35.60
CA TYR A 1 -8.11 28.12 34.90
C TYR A 1 -6.96 28.78 34.16
N PRO A 2 -5.70 28.46 34.48
CA PRO A 2 -4.55 28.97 33.75
C PRO A 2 -4.62 28.54 32.28
N ASP A 3 -3.92 29.27 31.41
CA ASP A 3 -3.85 28.95 29.97
C ASP A 3 -3.14 27.63 29.74
N THR A 4 -2.01 27.43 30.41
CA THR A 4 -1.28 26.16 30.46
C THR A 4 -1.30 25.64 31.89
N GLY A 5 -1.63 24.37 32.07
CA GLY A 5 -1.76 23.79 33.41
C GLY A 5 -1.75 22.27 33.42
N LEU A 6 -1.86 21.73 34.64
CA LEU A 6 -1.93 20.32 34.97
C LEU A 6 -3.33 19.95 35.43
N TYR A 7 -3.71 18.70 35.21
CA TYR A 7 -5.01 18.14 35.58
C TYR A 7 -4.86 16.81 36.33
N HIS A 8 -5.66 16.61 37.37
CA HIS A 8 -5.77 15.31 38.02
C HIS A 8 -7.09 15.19 38.79
N PRO A 9 -7.80 14.05 38.75
CA PRO A 9 -9.03 13.86 39.52
C PRO A 9 -8.89 14.05 41.03
N GLN A 10 -7.68 13.83 41.57
CA GLN A 10 -7.39 13.97 43.01
C GLN A 10 -6.94 15.37 43.43
N LEU A 11 -6.70 16.30 42.48
CA LEU A 11 -6.35 17.68 42.83
C LEU A 11 -7.55 18.42 43.42
N GLN A 12 -7.30 19.27 44.41
CA GLN A 12 -8.31 20.21 44.88
C GLN A 12 -8.64 21.19 43.75
N GLY A 13 -9.91 21.20 43.30
CA GLY A 13 -10.33 21.95 42.12
C GLY A 13 -9.87 21.34 40.78
N ARG A 14 -9.35 20.11 40.80
CA ARG A 14 -8.92 19.27 39.65
C ARG A 14 -7.80 19.83 38.75
N VAL A 15 -7.43 21.10 38.89
CA VAL A 15 -6.44 21.79 38.04
C VAL A 15 -5.42 22.57 38.87
N SER A 16 -4.16 22.60 38.42
CA SER A 16 -3.09 23.42 38.99
C SER A 16 -2.06 23.79 37.92
N ASP A 17 -1.44 24.97 37.97
CA ASP A 17 -0.25 25.33 37.17
C ASP A 17 1.07 24.99 37.88
N ASN A 18 1.01 24.46 39.10
CA ASN A 18 2.17 24.20 39.94
C ASN A 18 2.49 22.69 40.04
N MET A 19 3.64 22.30 39.51
CA MET A 19 4.12 20.91 39.51
C MET A 19 4.38 20.35 40.92
N GLU A 20 4.74 21.17 41.91
CA GLU A 20 4.91 20.68 43.29
C GLU A 20 3.57 20.34 43.93
N THR A 21 2.55 21.17 43.70
CA THR A 21 1.17 20.88 44.14
C THR A 21 0.67 19.60 43.47
N TYR A 22 0.95 19.44 42.17
CA TYR A 22 0.63 18.22 41.42
C TYR A 22 1.26 16.97 42.04
N ARG A 23 2.58 17.00 42.28
CA ARG A 23 3.32 15.88 42.87
C ARG A 23 2.81 15.51 44.26
N LYS A 24 2.51 16.49 45.09
CA LYS A 24 1.96 16.27 46.44
C LYS A 24 0.59 15.58 46.40
N ALA A 25 -0.28 16.00 45.48
CA ALA A 25 -1.63 15.45 45.37
C ALA A 25 -1.66 14.04 44.78
N THR A 26 -0.80 13.76 43.79
CA THR A 26 -0.73 12.48 43.06
C THR A 26 0.20 11.46 43.71
N GLY A 27 1.07 11.90 44.63
CA GLY A 27 2.12 11.05 45.18
C GLY A 27 3.24 10.72 44.18
N LEU A 28 3.35 11.48 43.09
CA LEU A 28 4.31 11.28 42.00
C LEU A 28 5.74 11.39 42.54
N LYS A 29 6.49 10.27 42.46
CA LYS A 29 7.83 10.14 43.06
C LYS A 29 8.95 10.51 42.09
N GLY A 30 8.69 10.47 40.78
CA GLY A 30 9.62 10.90 39.74
C GLY A 30 10.76 9.92 39.44
N ASN A 31 10.73 8.72 40.02
CA ASN A 31 11.69 7.63 39.78
C ASN A 31 11.06 6.42 39.06
N ARG A 32 9.74 6.44 38.86
CA ARG A 32 8.97 5.40 38.16
C ARG A 32 8.90 5.69 36.66
N PRO A 33 8.46 4.71 35.85
CA PRO A 33 8.13 4.96 34.46
C PRO A 33 7.01 5.97 34.32
N SER A 34 7.18 6.96 33.44
CA SER A 34 6.29 8.13 33.39
C SER A 34 5.66 8.39 32.03
N VAL A 35 4.42 8.88 32.03
CA VAL A 35 3.65 9.21 30.82
C VAL A 35 3.19 10.65 30.88
N GLY A 36 3.53 11.44 29.86
CA GLY A 36 2.97 12.77 29.65
C GLY A 36 1.63 12.64 28.93
N LEU A 37 0.55 13.09 29.54
CA LEU A 37 -0.82 12.98 29.01
C LEU A 37 -1.33 14.36 28.58
N LEU A 38 -1.69 14.53 27.31
CA LEU A 38 -2.27 15.79 26.81
C LEU A 38 -3.79 15.69 26.74
N VAL A 39 -4.49 16.68 27.31
CA VAL A 39 -5.96 16.75 27.32
C VAL A 39 -6.45 18.13 26.87
N MET A 40 -7.72 18.22 26.44
CA MET A 40 -8.29 19.51 26.05
C MET A 40 -8.81 20.30 27.24
N ARG A 41 -8.44 21.59 27.29
CA ARG A 41 -8.93 22.54 28.31
C ARG A 41 -10.45 22.68 28.32
N SER A 42 -11.11 22.60 27.15
CA SER A 42 -12.58 22.72 27.02
C SER A 42 -13.33 21.72 27.89
N TYR A 43 -12.91 20.46 27.90
CA TYR A 43 -13.51 19.41 28.72
C TYR A 43 -13.29 19.62 30.21
N LEU A 44 -12.11 20.14 30.59
CA LEU A 44 -11.82 20.47 31.98
C LEU A 44 -12.71 21.61 32.50
N LEU A 45 -12.92 22.65 31.67
CA LEU A 45 -13.79 23.78 32.01
C LEU A 45 -15.26 23.38 32.16
N ALA A 46 -15.71 22.43 31.35
CA ALA A 46 -17.07 21.91 31.37
C ALA A 46 -17.31 20.85 32.46
N ASP A 47 -16.26 20.48 33.23
CA ASP A 47 -16.25 19.35 34.17
C ASP A 47 -16.62 17.99 33.52
N ASN A 48 -16.52 17.90 32.20
CA ASN A 48 -16.87 16.72 31.41
C ASN A 48 -15.61 15.87 31.16
N THR A 49 -15.11 15.23 32.21
CA THR A 49 -13.75 14.64 32.24
C THR A 49 -13.70 13.14 32.53
N ALA A 50 -14.86 12.46 32.64
CA ALA A 50 -14.92 11.06 33.05
C ALA A 50 -14.14 10.10 32.12
N HIS A 51 -14.12 10.37 30.82
CA HIS A 51 -13.29 9.65 29.85
C HIS A 51 -11.77 9.79 30.12
N TYR A 52 -11.28 10.97 30.51
CA TYR A 52 -9.87 11.18 30.89
C TYR A 52 -9.53 10.51 32.22
N ASP A 53 -10.43 10.61 33.21
CA ASP A 53 -10.28 9.95 34.51
C ASP A 53 -10.06 8.44 34.37
N GLY A 54 -10.79 7.80 33.45
CA GLY A 54 -10.63 6.37 33.17
C GLY A 54 -9.21 6.02 32.72
N VAL A 55 -8.66 6.80 31.79
CA VAL A 55 -7.30 6.59 31.27
C VAL A 55 -6.23 6.83 32.33
N ILE A 56 -6.34 7.94 33.08
CA ILE A 56 -5.40 8.27 34.16
C ILE A 56 -5.34 7.13 35.18
N ARG A 57 -6.49 6.68 35.69
CA ARG A 57 -6.55 5.61 36.70
C ARG A 57 -5.99 4.28 36.21
N GLU A 58 -6.25 3.92 34.95
CA GLU A 58 -5.75 2.64 34.42
C GLU A 58 -4.23 2.66 34.18
N LEU A 59 -3.66 3.80 33.77
CA LEU A 59 -2.21 4.00 33.70
C LEU A 59 -1.57 3.93 35.11
N GLU A 60 -2.14 4.62 36.10
CA GLU A 60 -1.65 4.61 37.49
C GLU A 60 -1.73 3.22 38.13
N LYS A 61 -2.80 2.47 37.88
CA LYS A 61 -2.99 1.09 38.34
C LYS A 61 -1.91 0.15 37.80
N ARG A 62 -1.35 0.45 36.63
CA ARG A 62 -0.20 -0.26 36.03
C ARG A 62 1.15 0.24 36.56
N GLY A 63 1.15 1.15 37.53
CA GLY A 63 2.34 1.65 38.21
C GLY A 63 3.08 2.76 37.47
N LEU A 64 2.44 3.42 36.49
CA LEU A 64 3.00 4.54 35.75
C LEU A 64 2.76 5.86 36.49
N ASP A 65 3.78 6.72 36.54
CA ASP A 65 3.65 8.11 36.98
C ASP A 65 3.02 8.93 35.84
N VAL A 66 1.78 9.40 36.00
CA VAL A 66 1.06 10.15 34.96
C VAL A 66 1.18 11.65 35.21
N VAL A 67 1.63 12.41 34.19
CA VAL A 67 1.66 13.87 34.21
C VAL A 67 0.66 14.38 33.18
N THR A 68 -0.55 14.70 33.62
CA THR A 68 -1.59 15.21 32.71
C THR A 68 -1.54 16.72 32.61
N ALA A 69 -1.37 17.22 31.39
CA ALA A 69 -1.22 18.63 31.08
C ALA A 69 -2.18 19.07 29.97
N TYR A 70 -2.45 20.37 29.92
CA TYR A 70 -3.25 21.02 28.90
C TYR A 70 -2.68 22.41 28.59
N ALA A 71 -2.99 22.92 27.39
CA ALA A 71 -2.71 24.29 26.97
C ALA A 71 -4.01 24.96 26.49
N SER A 72 -3.97 26.28 26.29
CA SER A 72 -5.08 27.04 25.72
C SER A 72 -5.06 26.91 24.20
N GLY A 73 -6.25 26.83 23.60
CA GLY A 73 -6.37 26.60 22.16
C GLY A 73 -6.07 25.17 21.76
N LEU A 74 -5.42 25.01 20.60
CA LEU A 74 -5.14 23.73 19.93
C LEU A 74 -3.64 23.53 19.70
N ASP A 75 -2.79 24.23 20.45
CA ASP A 75 -1.34 24.10 20.41
C ASP A 75 -0.86 23.49 21.73
N ALA A 76 -0.39 22.24 21.69
CA ALA A 76 0.06 21.52 22.87
C ALA A 76 1.51 21.85 23.29
N ARG A 77 2.28 22.56 22.47
CA ARG A 77 3.71 22.86 22.75
C ARG A 77 3.94 23.54 24.09
N PRO A 78 3.15 24.55 24.52
CA PRO A 78 3.34 25.18 25.83
C PRO A 78 3.23 24.21 27.00
N ALA A 79 2.30 23.24 26.94
CA ALA A 79 2.13 22.21 27.96
C ALA A 79 3.32 21.25 27.99
N ILE A 80 3.80 20.84 26.81
CA ILE A 80 4.99 20.00 26.66
C ILE A 80 6.22 20.68 27.25
N GLU A 81 6.50 21.91 26.83
CA GLU A 81 7.70 22.64 27.25
C GLU A 81 7.70 22.93 28.75
N ALA A 82 6.52 23.22 29.34
CA ALA A 82 6.39 23.50 30.76
C ALA A 82 6.52 22.26 31.65
N PHE A 83 5.97 21.12 31.23
CA PHE A 83 5.74 19.99 32.14
C PHE A 83 6.38 18.67 31.71
N PHE A 84 6.64 18.46 30.42
CA PHE A 84 7.25 17.23 29.91
C PHE A 84 8.74 17.39 29.59
N MET A 85 9.25 18.62 29.67
CA MET A 85 10.66 18.91 29.49
C MET A 85 11.26 19.61 30.70
N ARG A 86 12.54 19.34 30.96
CA ARG A 86 13.35 20.07 31.94
C ARG A 86 14.75 20.27 31.38
N SER A 87 15.20 21.53 31.33
CA SER A 87 16.53 21.89 30.79
C SER A 87 16.78 21.31 29.40
N GLY A 88 15.75 21.33 28.53
CA GLY A 88 15.83 20.84 27.15
C GLY A 88 15.78 19.32 27.00
N LYS A 89 15.62 18.54 28.08
CA LYS A 89 15.50 17.08 28.03
C LYS A 89 14.09 16.62 28.41
N PRO A 90 13.58 15.53 27.82
CA PRO A 90 12.31 14.94 28.23
C PRO A 90 12.39 14.41 29.67
N VAL A 91 11.31 14.57 30.44
CA VAL A 91 11.13 13.98 31.78
C VAL A 91 10.02 12.93 31.82
N VAL A 92 9.49 12.56 30.65
CA VAL A 92 8.50 11.50 30.44
C VAL A 92 9.08 10.42 29.53
N ASP A 93 8.64 9.17 29.70
CA ASP A 93 9.08 8.04 28.87
C ASP A 93 8.22 7.89 27.60
N CYS A 94 6.98 8.40 27.62
CA CYS A 94 6.01 8.38 26.52
C CYS A 94 5.11 9.62 26.57
N VAL A 95 4.69 10.12 25.40
CA VAL A 95 3.65 11.14 25.29
C VAL A 95 2.40 10.51 24.69
N LEU A 96 1.28 10.62 25.41
CA LEU A 96 -0.04 10.19 24.99
C LEU A 96 -0.93 11.43 24.82
N SER A 97 -1.37 11.70 23.59
CA SER A 97 -2.38 12.71 23.33
C SER A 97 -3.77 12.09 23.39
N LEU A 98 -4.65 12.67 24.22
CA LEU A 98 -6.09 12.36 24.26
C LEU A 98 -6.93 13.50 23.67
N THR A 99 -6.31 14.42 22.92
CA THR A 99 -7.02 15.57 22.33
C THR A 99 -7.87 15.18 21.13
N GLY A 100 -7.54 14.07 20.46
CA GLY A 100 -8.17 13.67 19.20
C GLY A 100 -7.81 14.54 18.00
N PHE A 101 -6.77 15.38 18.11
CA PHE A 101 -6.31 16.28 17.04
C PHE A 101 -4.79 16.19 16.84
N SER A 102 -4.33 16.83 15.77
CA SER A 102 -2.90 17.14 15.57
C SER A 102 -2.33 17.86 16.81
N LEU A 103 -1.03 17.70 17.05
CA LEU A 103 -0.34 18.31 18.19
C LEU A 103 -0.39 19.84 18.14
N VAL A 104 -0.31 20.40 16.93
CA VAL A 104 -0.34 21.84 16.66
C VAL A 104 -1.41 22.13 15.62
N GLY A 105 -2.60 22.47 16.09
CA GLY A 105 -3.77 22.77 15.27
C GLY A 105 -4.96 21.86 15.56
N GLY A 106 -6.03 22.03 14.80
CA GLY A 106 -7.24 21.22 14.93
C GLY A 106 -7.98 21.04 13.60
N PRO A 107 -9.30 20.79 13.62
CA PRO A 107 -10.03 20.32 12.44
C PRO A 107 -10.01 21.21 11.19
N ALA A 108 -9.71 22.49 11.34
CA ALA A 108 -9.71 23.47 10.25
C ALA A 108 -8.30 23.89 9.80
N TYR A 109 -7.27 23.55 10.58
CA TYR A 109 -5.88 23.95 10.31
C TYR A 109 -4.92 23.13 11.17
N ASN A 110 -3.85 22.61 10.56
CA ASN A 110 -2.76 21.90 11.22
C ASN A 110 -1.39 22.42 10.76
N ASP A 111 -0.46 22.54 11.70
CA ASP A 111 0.96 22.84 11.45
C ASP A 111 1.82 21.62 11.83
N SER A 112 1.80 20.63 10.93
CA SER A 112 2.50 19.36 11.18
C SER A 112 4.02 19.50 11.19
N ALA A 113 4.59 20.54 10.55
CA ALA A 113 6.03 20.82 10.61
C ALA A 113 6.44 21.26 12.02
N ALA A 114 5.67 22.17 12.64
CA ALA A 114 5.90 22.56 14.03
C ALA A 114 5.67 21.40 15.01
N ALA A 115 4.70 20.52 14.74
CA ALA A 115 4.46 19.32 15.51
C ALA A 115 5.65 18.36 15.45
N GLU A 116 6.14 18.05 14.24
CA GLU A 116 7.31 17.20 14.01
C GLU A 116 8.53 17.71 14.77
N GLU A 117 8.84 19.01 14.67
CA GLU A 117 10.01 19.58 15.34
C GLU A 117 9.91 19.49 16.88
N MET A 118 8.71 19.70 17.44
CA MET A 118 8.50 19.51 18.89
C MET A 118 8.67 18.04 19.30
N LEU A 119 8.10 17.10 18.54
CA LEU A 119 8.16 15.67 18.86
C LEU A 119 9.58 15.10 18.67
N ALA A 120 10.32 15.59 17.67
CA ALA A 120 11.73 15.27 17.47
C ALA A 120 12.59 15.75 18.63
N ARG A 121 12.32 16.94 19.20
CA ARG A 121 12.99 17.45 20.41
C ARG A 121 12.66 16.62 21.66
N LEU A 122 11.44 16.11 21.78
CA LEU A 122 11.03 15.24 22.88
C LEU A 122 11.71 13.87 22.81
N ASP A 123 11.82 13.30 21.62
CA ASP A 123 12.45 12.01 21.36
C ASP A 123 11.88 10.83 22.20
N THR A 124 10.55 10.81 22.35
CA THR A 124 9.77 9.77 23.05
C THR A 124 8.68 9.23 22.13
N PRO A 125 8.13 8.02 22.37
CA PRO A 125 6.97 7.55 21.62
C PRO A 125 5.82 8.54 21.73
N TYR A 126 5.12 8.76 20.61
CA TYR A 126 3.96 9.63 20.54
C TYR A 126 2.74 8.81 20.06
N ILE A 127 1.79 8.63 20.96
CA ILE A 127 0.50 7.98 20.66
C ILE A 127 -0.58 9.05 20.63
N SER A 128 -1.40 9.04 19.60
CA SER A 128 -2.65 9.80 19.55
C SER A 128 -3.82 8.85 19.71
N ALA A 129 -4.53 8.97 20.84
CA ALA A 129 -5.75 8.23 21.12
C ALA A 129 -6.93 9.21 21.15
N PHE A 130 -8.11 8.72 20.83
CA PHE A 130 -9.28 9.58 20.64
C PHE A 130 -10.52 9.04 21.35
N ALA A 131 -11.44 9.96 21.60
CA ALA A 131 -12.78 9.65 22.05
C ALA A 131 -13.78 10.10 20.97
N THR A 132 -14.83 9.32 20.71
CA THR A 132 -15.79 9.68 19.66
C THR A 132 -16.62 10.89 20.06
N GLU A 133 -16.82 11.78 19.09
CA GLU A 133 -17.45 13.08 19.29
C GLU A 133 -18.74 13.23 18.48
N PHE A 134 -18.70 12.75 17.24
CA PHE A 134 -19.77 12.92 16.28
C PHE A 134 -20.71 11.72 16.27
N GLN A 135 -20.23 10.58 16.75
CA GLN A 135 -21.01 9.38 17.02
C GLN A 135 -20.87 8.94 18.47
N THR A 136 -21.87 8.22 18.94
CA THR A 136 -21.86 7.55 20.23
C THR A 136 -20.99 6.28 20.18
N ILE A 137 -20.52 5.84 21.35
CA ILE A 137 -19.84 4.55 21.51
C ILE A 137 -20.73 3.39 21.01
N GLY A 138 -22.05 3.51 21.13
CA GLY A 138 -23.01 2.51 20.63
C GLY A 138 -23.03 2.42 19.10
N GLU A 139 -23.06 3.57 18.42
CA GLU A 139 -22.99 3.68 16.96
C GLU A 139 -21.65 3.17 16.43
N TRP A 140 -20.53 3.62 17.02
CA TRP A 140 -19.19 3.11 16.71
C TRP A 140 -19.12 1.58 16.86
N GLY A 141 -19.63 1.08 17.99
CA GLY A 141 -19.61 -0.34 18.31
C GLY A 141 -20.38 -1.19 17.28
N SER A 142 -21.52 -0.70 16.82
CA SER A 142 -22.39 -1.38 15.84
C SER A 142 -21.92 -1.25 14.39
N SER A 143 -21.05 -0.28 14.09
CA SER A 143 -20.58 0.01 12.74
C SER A 143 -19.50 -0.96 12.27
N GLU A 144 -19.65 -1.57 11.09
CA GLU A 144 -18.56 -2.33 10.44
C GLU A 144 -17.42 -1.42 9.97
N GLN A 145 -17.70 -0.15 9.68
CA GLN A 145 -16.66 0.84 9.35
C GLN A 145 -15.84 1.22 10.58
N GLY A 146 -16.49 1.26 11.75
CA GLY A 146 -15.92 1.78 13.00
C GLY A 146 -16.10 3.28 13.08
N LEU A 147 -15.06 4.06 12.74
CA LEU A 147 -15.14 5.52 12.75
C LEU A 147 -15.89 6.09 11.54
N THR A 148 -16.56 7.23 11.73
CA THR A 148 -17.12 7.98 10.60
C THR A 148 -15.98 8.54 9.72
N PRO A 149 -16.23 8.84 8.43
CA PRO A 149 -15.22 9.42 7.54
C PRO A 149 -14.57 10.71 8.07
N VAL A 150 -15.38 11.55 8.72
CA VAL A 150 -14.94 12.82 9.32
C VAL A 150 -14.07 12.56 10.55
N GLU A 151 -14.47 11.65 11.45
CA GLU A 151 -13.67 11.28 12.62
C GLU A 151 -12.36 10.61 12.23
N THR A 152 -12.38 9.69 11.26
CA THR A 152 -11.16 9.03 10.75
C THR A 152 -10.16 10.07 10.25
N THR A 153 -10.64 11.05 9.47
CA THR A 153 -9.76 12.10 8.94
C THR A 153 -9.13 12.94 10.05
N ILE A 154 -9.96 13.44 10.98
CA ILE A 154 -9.53 14.38 12.00
C ILE A 154 -8.70 13.71 13.12
N MET A 155 -9.11 12.53 13.55
CA MET A 155 -8.58 11.86 14.75
C MET A 155 -7.51 10.81 14.42
N VAL A 156 -7.39 10.38 13.16
CA VAL A 156 -6.41 9.37 12.73
C VAL A 156 -5.48 9.93 11.65
N SER A 157 -6.01 10.35 10.49
CA SER A 157 -5.16 10.78 9.36
C SER A 157 -4.32 12.03 9.67
N LEU A 158 -4.86 13.05 10.35
CA LEU A 158 -4.06 14.25 10.67
C LEU A 158 -2.96 13.98 11.71
N PRO A 159 -3.22 13.28 12.84
CA PRO A 159 -2.16 12.87 13.76
C PRO A 159 -1.11 11.95 13.13
N GLU A 160 -1.48 11.14 12.13
CA GLU A 160 -0.53 10.30 11.38
C GLU A 160 0.56 11.13 10.68
N ILE A 161 0.21 12.33 10.19
CA ILE A 161 1.12 13.31 9.55
C ILE A 161 2.08 13.91 10.59
N ASP A 162 1.66 14.04 11.85
CA ASP A 162 2.55 14.44 12.95
C ASP A 162 3.46 13.29 13.41
N GLY A 163 3.35 12.10 12.82
CA GLY A 163 4.11 10.90 13.22
C GLY A 163 3.49 10.12 14.39
N ALA A 164 2.22 10.35 14.75
CA ALA A 164 1.54 9.59 15.80
C ALA A 164 1.32 8.12 15.42
N THR A 165 1.46 7.19 16.36
CA THR A 165 1.25 5.76 16.10
C THR A 165 0.19 5.16 17.02
N GLY A 166 -0.34 3.99 16.65
CA GLY A 166 -1.28 3.22 17.46
C GLY A 166 -2.61 3.93 17.73
N PRO A 167 -3.32 4.45 16.70
CA PRO A 167 -4.62 5.09 16.89
C PRO A 167 -5.60 4.13 17.58
N ILE A 168 -6.17 4.55 18.70
CA ILE A 168 -7.11 3.74 19.47
C ILE A 168 -8.19 4.62 20.10
N LEU A 169 -9.42 4.12 20.05
CA LEU A 169 -10.56 4.70 20.76
C LEU A 169 -10.45 4.35 22.24
N PHE A 170 -10.62 5.30 23.15
CA PHE A 170 -10.67 5.01 24.60
C PHE A 170 -12.01 5.36 25.25
N GLY A 171 -12.87 6.08 24.54
CA GLY A 171 -14.14 6.54 25.06
C GLY A 171 -14.93 7.35 24.04
N GLY A 172 -15.88 8.14 24.53
CA GLY A 172 -16.72 8.99 23.68
C GLY A 172 -18.07 9.24 24.33
N ARG A 173 -18.95 9.89 23.58
CA ARG A 173 -20.34 10.09 24.03
C ARG A 173 -21.07 8.77 24.09
N ALA A 174 -21.91 8.58 25.11
CA ALA A 174 -22.67 7.35 25.27
C ALA A 174 -24.15 7.63 25.48
N THR A 175 -24.99 6.73 24.98
CA THR A 175 -26.42 6.75 25.26
C THR A 175 -26.64 6.24 26.69
N PRO A 176 -27.26 7.04 27.59
CA PRO A 176 -27.58 6.62 28.95
C PRO A 176 -28.32 5.28 29.03
N GLY A 177 -27.87 4.39 29.91
CA GLY A 177 -28.51 3.07 30.12
C GLY A 177 -28.28 2.06 29.01
N ALA A 178 -27.70 2.45 27.86
CA ALA A 178 -27.30 1.52 26.82
C ALA A 178 -26.00 0.81 27.22
N SER A 179 -25.90 -0.47 26.84
CA SER A 179 -24.65 -1.23 26.95
C SER A 179 -23.82 -1.06 25.68
N CYS A 180 -22.51 -0.85 25.84
CA CYS A 180 -21.57 -0.83 24.73
C CYS A 180 -21.61 -2.18 23.99
N VAL A 181 -21.84 -2.14 22.68
CA VAL A 181 -21.78 -3.33 21.82
C VAL A 181 -20.42 -3.48 21.13
N GLY A 182 -19.57 -2.46 21.22
CA GLY A 182 -18.22 -2.46 20.64
C GLY A 182 -17.12 -2.96 21.58
N CYS A 183 -17.45 -3.30 22.84
CA CYS A 183 -16.48 -3.86 23.78
C CYS A 183 -17.01 -5.14 24.43
N GLU A 184 -16.11 -6.06 24.74
CA GLU A 184 -16.46 -7.37 25.30
C GLU A 184 -17.06 -7.25 26.72
N ARG A 185 -16.71 -6.18 27.45
CA ARG A 185 -17.25 -5.89 28.79
C ARG A 185 -18.69 -5.43 28.82
N ARG A 186 -19.30 -5.13 27.66
CA ARG A 186 -20.67 -4.61 27.57
C ARG A 186 -20.91 -3.42 28.52
N CYS A 187 -19.94 -2.50 28.60
CA CYS A 187 -19.97 -1.39 29.56
C CYS A 187 -21.31 -0.64 29.52
N THR A 188 -21.95 -0.46 30.67
CA THR A 188 -23.18 0.33 30.78
C THR A 188 -22.83 1.73 31.28
N PHE A 189 -23.35 2.75 30.60
CA PHE A 189 -23.06 4.14 30.91
C PHE A 189 -24.18 4.75 31.73
N LYS A 190 -23.82 5.48 32.79
CA LYS A 190 -24.80 6.09 33.68
C LYS A 190 -25.52 7.23 32.97
N ALA A 191 -26.79 7.43 33.32
CA ALA A 191 -27.51 8.65 32.95
C ALA A 191 -26.98 9.82 33.78
N ASP A 192 -26.52 10.87 33.11
CA ASP A 192 -26.18 12.16 33.70
C ASP A 192 -27.10 13.26 33.14
N ASN A 193 -26.88 14.50 33.59
CA ASN A 193 -27.77 15.64 33.43
C ASN A 193 -28.07 16.03 31.96
N SER A 194 -27.28 15.56 30.98
CA SER A 194 -27.42 15.95 29.57
C SER A 194 -27.54 14.78 28.59
N GLY A 195 -27.14 13.57 28.99
CA GLY A 195 -27.07 12.40 28.10
C GLY A 195 -26.04 12.53 26.97
N ARG A 196 -25.10 13.49 27.08
CA ARG A 196 -24.05 13.77 26.10
C ARG A 196 -22.64 13.84 26.71
N ASP A 197 -22.49 13.51 27.99
CA ASP A 197 -21.17 13.57 28.63
C ASP A 197 -20.25 12.47 28.08
N MET A 198 -18.95 12.73 28.15
CA MET A 198 -17.91 11.86 27.62
C MET A 198 -17.59 10.76 28.63
N GLN A 199 -17.73 9.51 28.19
CA GLN A 199 -17.56 8.33 29.00
C GLN A 199 -16.34 7.52 28.57
N SER A 200 -15.70 6.82 29.52
CA SER A 200 -14.62 5.90 29.22
C SER A 200 -15.16 4.52 28.83
N CYS A 201 -14.65 3.95 27.75
CA CYS A 201 -14.82 2.52 27.47
C CYS A 201 -13.74 1.77 28.24
N ALA A 202 -14.10 1.07 29.32
CA ALA A 202 -13.13 0.46 30.24
C ALA A 202 -12.20 -0.54 29.53
N GLU A 203 -12.75 -1.39 28.67
CA GLU A 203 -11.98 -2.41 27.95
C GLU A 203 -10.97 -1.79 26.97
N ARG A 204 -11.39 -0.78 26.20
CA ARG A 204 -10.48 -0.09 25.29
C ARG A 204 -9.42 0.76 26.00
N THR A 205 -9.80 1.38 27.11
CA THR A 205 -8.87 2.09 28.00
C THR A 205 -7.80 1.15 28.57
N GLU A 206 -8.17 -0.09 28.93
CA GLU A 206 -7.21 -1.10 29.40
C GLU A 206 -6.21 -1.50 28.31
N MET A 207 -6.67 -1.71 27.07
CA MET A 207 -5.80 -1.99 25.93
C MET A 207 -4.85 -0.81 25.62
N LEU A 208 -5.36 0.42 25.61
CA LEU A 208 -4.55 1.62 25.46
C LEU A 208 -3.46 1.70 26.54
N ALA A 209 -3.84 1.54 27.81
CA ALA A 209 -2.90 1.58 28.92
C ALA A 209 -1.88 0.43 28.87
N GLU A 210 -2.25 -0.74 28.33
CA GLU A 210 -1.34 -1.86 28.10
C GLU A 210 -0.30 -1.55 27.02
N ARG A 211 -0.73 -1.02 25.88
CA ARG A 211 0.17 -0.60 24.79
C ARG A 211 1.18 0.43 25.26
N VAL A 212 0.72 1.45 25.98
CA VAL A 212 1.58 2.47 26.57
C VAL A 212 2.56 1.85 27.57
N SER A 213 2.08 0.96 28.45
CA SER A 213 2.93 0.27 29.43
C SER A 213 4.01 -0.59 28.76
N LYS A 214 3.68 -1.31 27.68
CA LYS A 214 4.63 -2.12 26.91
C LYS A 214 5.69 -1.27 26.19
N LEU A 215 5.30 -0.15 25.59
CA LEU A 215 6.25 0.78 24.97
C LEU A 215 7.21 1.41 25.98
N VAL A 216 6.69 1.83 27.14
CA VAL A 216 7.51 2.37 28.23
C VAL A 216 8.45 1.30 28.78
N ALA A 217 7.97 0.05 28.93
CA ALA A 217 8.80 -1.08 29.34
C ALA A 217 9.91 -1.37 28.34
N LEU A 218 9.60 -1.41 27.03
CA LEU A 218 10.58 -1.60 25.95
C LEU A 218 11.69 -0.55 26.04
N ARG A 219 11.33 0.74 26.10
CA ARG A 219 12.29 1.86 26.18
C ARG A 219 13.23 1.75 27.38
N ARG A 220 12.73 1.30 28.54
CA ARG A 220 13.52 1.19 29.78
C ARG A 220 14.29 -0.12 29.91
N LYS A 221 13.92 -1.18 29.19
CA LYS A 221 14.58 -2.47 29.26
C LYS A 221 15.97 -2.39 28.62
N PRO A 222 17.03 -2.92 29.28
CA PRO A 222 18.37 -2.99 28.67
C PRO A 222 18.37 -3.76 27.36
N LYS A 223 19.11 -3.29 26.35
CA LYS A 223 19.15 -3.88 24.99
C LYS A 223 19.48 -5.37 24.99
N ALA A 224 20.48 -5.79 25.78
CA ALA A 224 20.89 -7.18 25.91
C ALA A 224 19.76 -8.12 26.39
N ASP A 225 18.81 -7.60 27.19
CA ASP A 225 17.70 -8.38 27.73
C ASP A 225 16.43 -8.32 26.86
N ARG A 226 16.43 -7.52 25.79
CA ARG A 226 15.26 -7.36 24.92
C ARG A 226 15.09 -8.57 24.01
N LYS A 227 13.91 -9.17 24.06
CA LYS A 227 13.47 -10.24 23.17
C LYS A 227 12.74 -9.65 21.98
N LEU A 228 13.24 -9.91 20.79
CA LEU A 228 12.66 -9.39 19.55
C LEU A 228 12.11 -10.55 18.71
N ALA A 229 10.96 -10.33 18.09
CA ALA A 229 10.46 -11.20 17.04
C ALA A 229 10.61 -10.50 15.68
N ALA A 230 11.33 -11.10 14.74
CA ALA A 230 11.33 -10.70 13.33
C ALA A 230 10.36 -11.61 12.57
N VAL A 231 9.34 -11.06 11.93
CA VAL A 231 8.34 -11.83 11.18
C VAL A 231 8.56 -11.62 9.69
N ILE A 232 8.77 -12.72 8.97
CA ILE A 232 8.85 -12.77 7.50
C ILE A 232 7.61 -13.48 6.93
N TYR A 233 7.37 -13.33 5.64
CA TYR A 233 6.17 -13.82 4.95
C TYR A 233 6.50 -14.92 3.92
N ASP A 234 5.59 -15.87 3.72
CA ASP A 234 5.63 -16.87 2.64
C ASP A 234 4.37 -16.74 1.79
N PHE A 235 4.38 -15.76 0.89
CA PHE A 235 3.25 -15.50 0.01
C PHE A 235 3.70 -15.30 -1.44
N PRO A 236 3.12 -16.05 -2.41
CA PRO A 236 2.19 -17.17 -2.21
C PRO A 236 2.86 -18.41 -1.59
N PRO A 237 2.18 -19.15 -0.70
CA PRO A 237 2.80 -20.25 0.04
C PRO A 237 3.27 -21.38 -0.88
N ASN A 238 4.36 -22.07 -0.48
CA ASN A 238 4.94 -23.21 -1.22
C ASN A 238 5.48 -22.90 -2.64
N SER A 239 5.55 -21.63 -3.06
CA SER A 239 6.01 -21.24 -4.40
C SER A 239 7.51 -20.92 -4.50
N GLY A 240 8.27 -21.12 -3.42
CA GLY A 240 9.63 -20.58 -3.31
C GLY A 240 9.64 -19.07 -3.04
N ALA A 241 8.56 -18.57 -2.43
CA ALA A 241 8.35 -17.15 -2.12
C ALA A 241 8.53 -16.81 -0.63
N THR A 242 9.19 -17.67 0.14
CA THR A 242 9.49 -17.31 1.53
C THR A 242 10.47 -16.14 1.58
N GLY A 243 10.14 -15.11 2.34
CA GLY A 243 10.82 -13.81 2.29
C GLY A 243 10.21 -12.85 1.26
N THR A 244 8.89 -12.86 1.05
CA THR A 244 8.26 -11.90 0.12
C THR A 244 8.15 -10.50 0.73
N ALA A 245 8.71 -9.52 0.02
CA ALA A 245 8.52 -8.10 0.24
C ALA A 245 8.61 -7.36 -1.10
N ALA A 246 8.00 -6.18 -1.20
CA ALA A 246 8.07 -5.33 -2.39
C ALA A 246 9.51 -4.86 -2.63
N PHE A 247 10.16 -5.43 -3.65
CA PHE A 247 11.49 -5.07 -4.11
C PHE A 247 12.60 -5.02 -3.03
N LEU A 248 12.50 -5.85 -2.00
CA LEU A 248 13.47 -5.93 -0.91
C LEU A 248 14.08 -7.32 -0.90
N ASP A 249 15.42 -7.40 -0.81
CA ASP A 249 16.15 -8.64 -0.51
C ASP A 249 16.04 -8.92 1.00
N VAL A 250 15.05 -9.73 1.37
CA VAL A 250 14.65 -9.94 2.77
C VAL A 250 15.73 -10.63 3.56
N PHE A 251 16.36 -11.69 3.04
CA PHE A 251 17.36 -12.43 3.81
C PHE A 251 18.64 -11.64 4.03
N THR A 252 19.11 -10.89 3.04
CA THR A 252 20.28 -10.02 3.19
C THR A 252 19.97 -8.84 4.11
N SER A 253 18.81 -8.21 3.96
CA SER A 253 18.33 -7.14 4.85
C SER A 253 18.18 -7.60 6.30
N LEU A 254 17.66 -8.80 6.51
CA LEU A 254 17.54 -9.41 7.84
C LEU A 254 18.93 -9.71 8.43
N HIS A 255 19.87 -10.23 7.63
CA HIS A 255 21.25 -10.47 8.08
C HIS A 255 21.95 -9.17 8.50
N ASN A 256 21.80 -8.10 7.72
CA ASN A 256 22.32 -6.78 8.05
C ASN A 256 21.66 -6.20 9.31
N THR A 257 20.34 -6.39 9.46
CA THR A 257 19.63 -6.02 10.69
C THR A 257 20.15 -6.78 11.91
N MET A 258 20.42 -8.08 11.79
CA MET A 258 20.97 -8.90 12.87
C MET A 258 22.37 -8.44 13.29
N LYS A 259 23.23 -8.05 12.34
CA LYS A 259 24.53 -7.43 12.63
C LYS A 259 24.36 -6.12 13.40
N ALA A 260 23.51 -5.23 12.91
CA ALA A 260 23.26 -3.93 13.55
C ALA A 260 22.70 -4.09 14.97
N LEU A 261 21.77 -5.03 15.19
CA LEU A 261 21.24 -5.34 16.52
C LEU A 261 22.36 -5.81 17.46
N ARG A 262 23.19 -6.76 17.04
CA ARG A 262 24.33 -7.25 17.83
C ARG A 262 25.30 -6.12 18.17
N ASP A 263 25.65 -5.31 17.18
CA ASP A 263 26.62 -4.22 17.32
C ASP A 263 26.06 -3.07 18.20
N ASP A 264 24.75 -2.89 18.25
CA ASP A 264 24.03 -1.98 19.17
C ASP A 264 23.80 -2.58 20.57
N GLY A 265 24.23 -3.83 20.82
CA GLY A 265 24.27 -4.47 22.14
C GLY A 265 23.07 -5.37 22.47
N TYR A 266 22.31 -5.82 21.47
CA TYR A 266 21.33 -6.89 21.64
C TYR A 266 22.02 -8.26 21.66
N ASP A 267 21.42 -9.22 22.38
CA ASP A 267 21.86 -10.62 22.37
C ASP A 267 21.32 -11.34 21.12
N VAL A 268 22.09 -11.31 20.02
CA VAL A 268 21.72 -11.89 18.72
C VAL A 268 22.86 -12.73 18.16
N GLU A 269 22.56 -13.99 17.82
CA GLU A 269 23.49 -14.90 17.16
C GLU A 269 23.45 -14.71 15.62
N VAL A 270 24.43 -14.00 15.09
CA VAL A 270 24.51 -13.68 13.65
C VAL A 270 25.23 -14.80 12.90
N GLN A 271 24.59 -15.34 11.85
CA GLN A 271 25.20 -16.34 10.96
C GLN A 271 26.31 -15.73 10.10
N GLU A 272 27.18 -16.54 9.50
CA GLU A 272 28.31 -16.03 8.70
C GLU A 272 27.84 -15.30 7.43
N SER A 273 26.73 -15.74 6.83
CA SER A 273 26.15 -15.16 5.61
C SER A 273 24.63 -15.13 5.64
N ALA A 274 24.02 -14.32 4.77
CA ALA A 274 22.57 -14.29 4.55
C ALA A 274 22.04 -15.65 4.04
N GLU A 275 22.85 -16.37 3.26
CA GLU A 275 22.50 -17.69 2.76
C GLU A 275 22.42 -18.73 3.89
N MET A 276 23.40 -18.76 4.79
CA MET A 276 23.34 -19.64 5.97
C MET A 276 22.19 -19.27 6.91
N LEU A 277 21.84 -17.98 7.00
CA LEU A 277 20.65 -17.53 7.72
C LEU A 277 19.37 -18.09 7.08
N ARG A 278 19.25 -18.01 5.74
CA ARG A 278 18.13 -18.56 4.97
C ARG A 278 18.00 -20.07 5.18
N GLU A 279 19.07 -20.83 5.01
CA GLU A 279 19.11 -22.29 5.23
C GLU A 279 18.72 -22.66 6.67
N ALA A 280 19.19 -21.90 7.66
CA ALA A 280 18.83 -22.14 9.07
C ALA A 280 17.34 -21.93 9.35
N ILE A 281 16.68 -21.03 8.62
CA ILE A 281 15.25 -20.75 8.75
C ILE A 281 14.40 -21.74 7.96
N LEU A 282 14.78 -22.06 6.72
CA LEU A 282 13.97 -22.86 5.79
C LEU A 282 14.24 -24.37 5.90
N ASP A 283 15.49 -24.77 6.04
CA ASP A 283 15.85 -26.19 5.96
C ASP A 283 15.96 -26.82 7.34
N GLY A 284 16.76 -26.24 8.25
CA GLY A 284 16.85 -26.60 9.68
C GLY A 284 16.39 -28.02 10.05
N ASN A 285 15.28 -28.12 10.78
CA ASN A 285 14.59 -29.39 11.09
C ASN A 285 13.31 -29.61 10.24
N SER A 286 13.13 -28.89 9.14
CA SER A 286 11.88 -28.85 8.36
C SER A 286 11.49 -30.22 7.81
N ALA A 287 12.48 -30.97 7.28
CA ALA A 287 12.30 -32.33 6.76
C ALA A 287 11.84 -33.34 7.83
N ILE A 288 12.24 -33.16 9.10
CA ILE A 288 11.82 -34.03 10.21
C ILE A 288 10.33 -33.88 10.48
N HIS A 289 9.81 -32.66 10.33
CA HIS A 289 8.42 -32.31 10.63
C HIS A 289 7.52 -32.26 9.39
N GLY A 290 8.07 -32.47 8.18
CA GLY A 290 7.32 -32.35 6.93
C GLY A 290 6.79 -30.93 6.70
N MET A 291 7.53 -29.91 7.15
CA MET A 291 7.13 -28.50 7.05
C MET A 291 7.99 -27.76 6.02
N PRO A 292 7.53 -26.62 5.49
CA PRO A 292 8.30 -25.83 4.52
C PRO A 292 9.45 -25.02 5.15
N ALA A 293 9.49 -24.93 6.49
CA ALA A 293 10.48 -24.19 7.26
C ALA A 293 10.81 -24.89 8.60
N ASN A 294 11.86 -24.45 9.27
CA ASN A 294 12.25 -24.94 10.60
C ASN A 294 11.10 -24.74 11.60
N VAL A 295 10.83 -25.75 12.43
CA VAL A 295 9.88 -25.70 13.55
C VAL A 295 10.61 -25.24 14.81
N ALA A 296 10.26 -24.05 15.30
CA ALA A 296 10.82 -23.48 16.54
C ALA A 296 10.09 -23.95 17.79
N ALA A 297 8.77 -24.12 17.71
CA ALA A 297 7.95 -24.55 18.84
C ALA A 297 6.79 -25.44 18.41
N ARG A 298 6.36 -26.31 19.33
CA ARG A 298 5.21 -27.20 19.18
C ARG A 298 4.24 -26.87 20.31
N ILE A 299 3.04 -26.44 19.96
CA ILE A 299 1.98 -26.10 20.91
C ILE A 299 0.99 -27.25 20.88
N SER A 300 0.86 -27.97 22.00
CA SER A 300 -0.07 -29.09 22.08
C SER A 300 -1.51 -28.62 21.86
N ALA A 301 -2.36 -29.47 21.28
CA ALA A 301 -3.77 -29.16 21.12
C ALA A 301 -4.43 -28.81 22.47
N ASP A 302 -4.11 -29.53 23.54
CA ASP A 302 -4.60 -29.27 24.89
C ASP A 302 -4.19 -27.88 25.41
N ASP A 303 -2.93 -27.50 25.20
CA ASP A 303 -2.47 -26.16 25.55
C ASP A 303 -3.18 -25.08 24.74
N HIS A 304 -3.40 -25.31 23.44
CA HIS A 304 -4.12 -24.37 22.59
C HIS A 304 -5.57 -24.21 23.05
N VAL A 305 -6.28 -25.31 23.27
CA VAL A 305 -7.68 -25.32 23.74
C VAL A 305 -7.81 -24.58 25.06
N ARG A 306 -6.87 -24.77 25.99
CA ARG A 306 -6.86 -24.08 27.28
C ARG A 306 -6.51 -22.60 27.18
N SER A 307 -5.66 -22.21 26.23
CA SER A 307 -5.03 -20.87 26.23
C SER A 307 -5.57 -19.93 25.16
N GLU A 308 -6.47 -20.38 24.29
CA GLU A 308 -7.06 -19.58 23.21
C GLU A 308 -8.40 -18.99 23.65
N PRO A 309 -8.48 -17.67 23.97
CA PRO A 309 -9.72 -17.07 24.43
C PRO A 309 -10.83 -17.12 23.39
N TRP A 310 -10.47 -17.09 22.09
CA TRP A 310 -11.43 -17.02 20.99
C TRP A 310 -11.58 -18.36 20.25
N LEU A 311 -11.32 -19.48 20.94
CA LEU A 311 -11.29 -20.81 20.35
C LEU A 311 -12.60 -21.14 19.63
N GLY A 312 -13.75 -20.81 20.22
CA GLY A 312 -15.05 -21.11 19.61
C GLY A 312 -15.28 -20.42 18.26
N GLU A 313 -14.75 -19.20 18.07
CA GLU A 313 -14.82 -18.51 16.77
C GLU A 313 -13.90 -19.17 15.74
N ILE A 314 -12.73 -19.64 16.16
CA ILE A 314 -11.76 -20.33 15.29
C ILE A 314 -12.28 -21.71 14.91
N GLU A 315 -12.78 -22.50 15.87
CA GLU A 315 -13.26 -23.87 15.62
C GLU A 315 -14.52 -23.90 14.76
N ALA A 316 -15.35 -22.86 14.84
CA ALA A 316 -16.51 -22.71 13.96
C ALA A 316 -16.11 -22.62 12.48
N GLN A 317 -14.89 -22.13 12.18
CA GLN A 317 -14.40 -21.96 10.81
C GLN A 317 -13.43 -23.07 10.38
N TRP A 318 -12.61 -23.57 11.30
CA TRP A 318 -11.47 -24.44 10.99
C TRP A 318 -11.58 -25.85 11.58
N GLY A 319 -12.70 -26.15 12.24
CA GLY A 319 -12.90 -27.40 12.97
C GLY A 319 -12.11 -27.41 14.29
N PRO A 320 -12.09 -28.53 15.02
CA PRO A 320 -11.44 -28.62 16.32
C PRO A 320 -9.91 -28.43 16.24
N ALA A 321 -9.33 -27.86 17.30
CA ALA A 321 -7.88 -27.80 17.47
C ALA A 321 -7.23 -29.21 17.39
N PRO A 322 -6.02 -29.36 16.83
CA PRO A 322 -5.10 -28.32 16.37
C PRO A 322 -5.36 -27.82 14.93
N GLY A 323 -6.43 -28.26 14.27
CA GLY A 323 -6.69 -27.97 12.87
C GLY A 323 -5.72 -28.67 11.90
N ARG A 324 -5.79 -28.29 10.62
CA ARG A 324 -5.02 -28.90 9.52
C ARG A 324 -3.78 -28.11 9.11
N HIS A 325 -3.77 -26.79 9.29
CA HIS A 325 -2.67 -25.93 8.87
C HIS A 325 -1.52 -25.99 9.89
N GLN A 326 -0.29 -26.20 9.40
CA GLN A 326 0.93 -26.26 10.22
C GLN A 326 0.75 -27.15 11.47
N SER A 327 0.24 -28.37 11.27
CA SER A 327 -0.15 -29.28 12.33
C SER A 327 0.42 -30.67 12.07
N ASP A 328 0.89 -31.34 13.13
CA ASP A 328 1.28 -32.77 13.10
C ASP A 328 0.15 -33.71 13.54
N GLY A 329 -1.07 -33.17 13.67
CA GLY A 329 -2.26 -33.86 14.16
C GLY A 329 -2.43 -33.82 15.68
N SER A 330 -1.37 -33.57 16.44
CA SER A 330 -1.39 -33.45 17.91
C SER A 330 -0.92 -32.08 18.42
N ASN A 331 -0.15 -31.37 17.61
CA ASN A 331 0.41 -30.06 17.93
C ASN A 331 0.24 -29.11 16.75
N ILE A 332 0.12 -27.83 17.08
CA ILE A 332 0.32 -26.71 16.16
C ILE A 332 1.82 -26.38 16.15
N LEU A 333 2.38 -26.24 14.95
CA LEU A 333 3.80 -26.02 14.73
C LEU A 333 4.04 -24.53 14.45
N VAL A 334 4.91 -23.91 15.25
CA VAL A 334 5.36 -22.53 15.02
C VAL A 334 6.62 -22.58 14.16
N LEU A 335 6.52 -22.09 12.94
CA LEU A 335 7.63 -22.03 11.99
C LEU A 335 8.52 -20.82 12.27
N GLY A 336 9.84 -21.03 12.29
CA GLY A 336 10.84 -20.02 12.59
C GLY A 336 12.09 -20.59 13.26
N ARG A 337 13.02 -19.73 13.67
CA ARG A 337 14.28 -20.10 14.34
C ARG A 337 14.68 -19.05 15.39
N HIS A 338 15.30 -19.51 16.47
CA HIS A 338 15.89 -18.66 17.50
C HIS A 338 17.38 -18.39 17.24
N PHE A 339 17.80 -17.16 17.52
CA PHE A 339 19.17 -16.64 17.42
C PHE A 339 19.45 -15.76 18.65
N GLY A 340 19.76 -16.38 19.79
CA GLY A 340 19.81 -15.68 21.09
C GLY A 340 18.43 -15.15 21.51
N ASN A 341 18.33 -13.86 21.82
CA ASN A 341 17.07 -13.17 22.15
C ASN A 341 16.29 -12.69 20.91
N LEU A 342 16.69 -13.06 19.70
CA LEU A 342 15.91 -12.85 18.47
C LEU A 342 15.20 -14.15 18.05
N PHE A 343 13.90 -14.07 17.80
CA PHE A 343 13.13 -15.10 17.10
C PHE A 343 12.80 -14.63 15.69
N VAL A 344 13.22 -15.36 14.65
CA VAL A 344 12.80 -15.12 13.27
C VAL A 344 11.67 -16.10 12.95
N GLY A 345 10.45 -15.61 12.83
CA GLY A 345 9.24 -16.41 12.61
C GLY A 345 8.70 -16.28 11.19
N LEU A 346 8.14 -17.37 10.67
CA LEU A 346 7.40 -17.35 9.41
C LEU A 346 5.91 -17.19 9.70
N GLN A 347 5.31 -16.11 9.21
CA GLN A 347 3.88 -15.86 9.42
C GLN A 347 3.04 -16.98 8.77
N PRO A 348 2.07 -17.58 9.49
CA PRO A 348 1.16 -18.55 8.89
C PRO A 348 0.26 -17.93 7.83
N VAL A 349 -0.26 -18.78 6.94
CA VAL A 349 -1.22 -18.41 5.88
C VAL A 349 -2.61 -18.09 6.45
N PHE A 350 -3.46 -17.40 5.68
CA PHE A 350 -4.83 -17.07 6.08
C PHE A 350 -5.72 -18.32 6.25
N GLY A 351 -5.49 -19.35 5.44
CA GLY A 351 -6.18 -20.64 5.48
C GLY A 351 -7.12 -20.91 4.30
N TYR A 352 -7.39 -19.92 3.43
CA TYR A 352 -8.21 -20.10 2.22
C TYR A 352 -7.36 -20.30 0.96
N GLU A 353 -6.04 -20.11 1.04
CA GLU A 353 -5.13 -20.28 -0.09
C GLU A 353 -5.22 -21.72 -0.63
N GLY A 354 -5.65 -21.87 -1.88
CA GLY A 354 -5.83 -23.17 -2.54
C GLY A 354 -7.20 -23.83 -2.35
N ASP A 355 -8.20 -23.18 -1.71
CA ASP A 355 -9.60 -23.64 -1.65
C ASP A 355 -10.53 -22.72 -2.50
N PRO A 356 -10.82 -23.08 -3.77
CA PRO A 356 -11.63 -22.26 -4.67
C PRO A 356 -13.03 -21.95 -4.15
N MET A 357 -13.65 -22.87 -3.40
CA MET A 357 -14.99 -22.66 -2.86
C MET A 357 -14.97 -21.63 -1.75
N ARG A 358 -13.95 -21.63 -0.90
CA ARG A 358 -13.78 -20.58 0.12
C ARG A 358 -13.49 -19.21 -0.52
N LEU A 359 -12.66 -19.16 -1.56
CA LEU A 359 -12.34 -17.94 -2.31
C LEU A 359 -13.59 -17.23 -2.87
N LEU A 360 -14.61 -17.99 -3.28
CA LEU A 360 -15.84 -17.52 -3.91
C LEU A 360 -16.92 -17.03 -2.93
N PHE A 361 -16.97 -17.58 -1.71
CA PHE A 361 -18.13 -17.43 -0.81
C PHE A 361 -17.81 -16.85 0.58
N GLU A 362 -16.55 -16.80 1.02
CA GLU A 362 -16.25 -16.40 2.40
C GLU A 362 -16.39 -14.88 2.64
N ARG A 363 -17.15 -14.55 3.71
CA ARG A 363 -17.20 -13.22 4.34
C ARG A 363 -16.73 -13.36 5.78
N GLY A 364 -15.85 -12.44 6.23
CA GLY A 364 -15.56 -12.20 7.65
C GLY A 364 -15.29 -13.46 8.50
N PHE A 365 -14.13 -14.08 8.33
CA PHE A 365 -13.72 -15.30 9.04
C PHE A 365 -12.81 -15.05 10.26
N ALA A 366 -12.46 -16.11 10.99
CA ALA A 366 -11.50 -16.12 12.10
C ALA A 366 -10.14 -16.64 11.61
N PRO A 367 -8.97 -16.24 12.16
CA PRO A 367 -7.68 -16.83 11.82
C PRO A 367 -7.67 -18.35 11.97
N THR A 368 -6.81 -19.03 11.22
CA THR A 368 -6.51 -20.45 11.48
C THR A 368 -5.94 -20.63 12.89
N HIS A 369 -6.03 -21.85 13.42
CA HIS A 369 -5.36 -22.23 14.67
C HIS A 369 -3.87 -21.88 14.66
N ALA A 370 -3.17 -22.14 13.55
CA ALA A 370 -1.75 -21.81 13.38
C ALA A 370 -1.49 -20.30 13.50
N PHE A 371 -2.28 -19.47 12.81
CA PHE A 371 -2.12 -18.02 12.83
C PHE A 371 -2.36 -17.42 14.23
N ALA A 372 -3.44 -17.83 14.89
CA ALA A 372 -3.75 -17.37 16.24
C ALA A 372 -2.69 -17.85 17.26
N ALA A 373 -2.26 -19.11 17.16
CA ALA A 373 -1.24 -19.68 18.02
C ALA A 373 0.13 -19.04 17.81
N PHE A 374 0.50 -18.65 16.58
CA PHE A 374 1.73 -17.94 16.27
C PHE A 374 1.81 -16.60 17.00
N TYR A 375 0.80 -15.73 16.86
CA TYR A 375 0.81 -14.44 17.56
C TYR A 375 0.66 -14.57 19.07
N ARG A 376 -0.07 -15.57 19.58
CA ARG A 376 -0.05 -15.87 21.02
C ARG A 376 1.35 -16.31 21.47
N TYR A 377 2.02 -17.17 20.71
CA TYR A 377 3.38 -17.60 21.01
C TYR A 377 4.34 -16.40 21.08
N LEU A 378 4.26 -15.45 20.14
CA LEU A 378 5.07 -14.22 20.22
C LEU A 378 4.83 -13.46 21.53
N LYS A 379 3.56 -13.28 21.93
CA LYS A 379 3.17 -12.50 23.11
C LYS A 379 3.48 -13.17 24.44
N THR A 380 3.24 -14.47 24.57
CA THR A 380 3.27 -15.16 25.87
C THR A 380 4.19 -16.38 25.92
N GLY A 381 4.44 -17.04 24.79
CA GLY A 381 5.36 -18.19 24.71
C GLY A 381 6.82 -17.74 24.68
N PHE A 382 7.22 -17.10 23.57
CA PHE A 382 8.51 -16.42 23.45
C PHE A 382 8.60 -15.18 24.34
N ALA A 383 7.46 -14.50 24.52
CA ALA A 383 7.31 -13.27 25.29
C ALA A 383 8.20 -12.13 24.76
N ALA A 384 8.02 -11.80 23.48
CA ALA A 384 8.68 -10.69 22.82
C ALA A 384 8.36 -9.35 23.52
N ASP A 385 9.37 -8.46 23.57
CA ASP A 385 9.21 -7.07 23.99
C ASP A 385 8.78 -6.18 22.81
N ALA A 386 9.12 -6.57 21.58
CA ALA A 386 8.68 -5.93 20.34
C ALA A 386 8.69 -6.94 19.17
N VAL A 387 7.91 -6.64 18.14
CA VAL A 387 7.94 -7.35 16.86
C VAL A 387 8.36 -6.39 15.75
N VAL A 388 9.20 -6.89 14.84
CA VAL A 388 9.58 -6.25 13.59
C VAL A 388 9.01 -7.11 12.46
N HIS A 389 8.06 -6.57 11.71
CA HIS A 389 7.61 -7.21 10.48
C HIS A 389 8.47 -6.72 9.32
N PHE A 390 8.99 -7.67 8.54
CA PHE A 390 9.90 -7.42 7.43
C PHE A 390 9.13 -7.45 6.11
N GLY A 391 8.92 -6.27 5.54
CA GLY A 391 8.35 -6.13 4.20
C GLY A 391 6.86 -5.81 4.15
N THR A 392 6.33 -5.86 2.94
CA THR A 392 4.93 -5.58 2.61
C THR A 392 4.11 -6.87 2.61
N HIS A 393 2.78 -6.76 2.65
CA HIS A 393 1.82 -7.88 2.58
C HIS A 393 1.69 -8.76 3.84
N GLY A 394 1.84 -8.15 5.02
CA GLY A 394 1.46 -8.82 6.26
C GLY A 394 -0.02 -9.21 6.25
N ALA A 395 -0.32 -10.46 6.60
CA ALA A 395 -1.72 -10.89 6.68
C ALA A 395 -2.48 -10.25 7.86
N LEU A 396 -1.74 -9.85 8.90
CA LEU A 396 -2.28 -9.40 10.18
C LEU A 396 -3.21 -8.20 10.06
N GLU A 397 -2.82 -7.17 9.31
CA GLU A 397 -3.58 -5.94 9.14
C GLU A 397 -4.85 -6.14 8.32
N PHE A 398 -4.86 -7.12 7.40
CA PHE A 398 -6.02 -7.44 6.57
C PHE A 398 -6.97 -8.45 7.20
N MET A 399 -6.65 -8.98 8.38
CA MET A 399 -7.57 -9.86 9.14
C MET A 399 -8.90 -9.17 9.44
N PRO A 400 -10.04 -9.90 9.52
CA PRO A 400 -11.36 -9.28 9.62
C PRO A 400 -11.55 -8.39 10.85
N GLY A 401 -12.27 -7.27 10.65
CA GLY A 401 -12.49 -6.24 11.66
C GLY A 401 -12.78 -4.86 11.04
N LYS A 402 -13.10 -3.89 11.91
CA LYS A 402 -13.47 -2.51 11.53
C LYS A 402 -12.39 -1.82 10.70
N GLN A 403 -12.75 -0.95 9.76
CA GLN A 403 -11.79 -0.24 8.89
C GLN A 403 -10.84 0.66 9.68
N ALA A 404 -11.37 1.45 10.62
CA ALA A 404 -10.61 2.31 11.52
C ALA A 404 -11.27 2.37 12.91
N GLY A 405 -10.47 2.64 13.95
CA GLY A 405 -10.93 2.65 15.35
C GLY A 405 -11.37 1.25 15.80
N LEU A 406 -10.41 0.32 15.86
CA LEU A 406 -10.68 -1.09 16.16
C LEU A 406 -11.28 -1.31 17.55
N SER A 407 -12.20 -2.29 17.62
CA SER A 407 -12.75 -2.85 18.85
C SER A 407 -11.96 -4.09 19.30
N GLY A 408 -12.22 -4.55 20.54
CA GLY A 408 -11.67 -5.81 21.05
C GLY A 408 -12.18 -7.05 20.30
N SER A 409 -13.18 -6.90 19.43
CA SER A 409 -13.65 -7.94 18.53
C SER A 409 -12.91 -8.00 17.19
N CYS A 410 -12.01 -7.06 16.89
CA CYS A 410 -11.26 -7.04 15.63
C CYS A 410 -10.03 -7.96 15.72
N TRP A 411 -9.86 -8.87 14.77
CA TRP A 411 -8.75 -9.81 14.77
C TRP A 411 -7.36 -9.17 14.77
N PRO A 412 -7.08 -8.11 13.97
CA PRO A 412 -5.79 -7.43 14.03
C PRO A 412 -5.44 -6.97 15.45
N ASP A 413 -6.40 -6.39 16.17
CA ASP A 413 -6.26 -5.90 17.55
C ASP A 413 -6.02 -7.05 18.54
N ARG A 414 -6.79 -8.14 18.43
CA ARG A 414 -6.68 -9.35 19.26
C ARG A 414 -5.33 -10.04 19.10
N LEU A 415 -4.89 -10.21 17.86
CA LEU A 415 -3.71 -10.97 17.50
C LEU A 415 -2.43 -10.25 17.95
N ILE A 416 -2.25 -8.98 17.58
CA ILE A 416 -1.08 -8.21 18.00
C ILE A 416 -1.14 -7.78 19.47
N GLY A 417 -2.34 -7.52 19.98
CA GLY A 417 -2.58 -7.04 21.35
C GLY A 417 -1.83 -5.75 21.65
N ALA A 418 -1.01 -5.80 22.70
CA ALA A 418 -0.21 -4.68 23.18
C ALA A 418 1.27 -4.72 22.77
N LEU A 419 1.66 -5.67 21.91
CA LEU A 419 3.04 -5.80 21.47
C LEU A 419 3.43 -4.58 20.62
N PRO A 420 4.52 -3.85 20.96
CA PRO A 420 5.08 -2.82 20.10
C PRO A 420 5.41 -3.41 18.74
N ASN A 421 4.83 -2.82 17.70
CA ASN A 421 4.85 -3.35 16.35
C ASN A 421 5.58 -2.37 15.44
N ILE A 422 6.79 -2.74 15.01
CA ILE A 422 7.59 -1.98 14.05
C ILE A 422 7.49 -2.68 12.70
N TYR A 423 7.38 -1.91 11.63
CA TYR A 423 7.27 -2.42 10.27
C TYR A 423 8.33 -1.76 9.38
N LEU A 424 9.11 -2.56 8.66
CA LEU A 424 9.88 -2.08 7.52
C LEU A 424 8.96 -2.04 6.30
N TYR A 425 8.75 -0.86 5.72
CA TYR A 425 7.78 -0.67 4.64
C TYR A 425 8.39 0.08 3.45
N ALA A 426 8.05 -0.29 2.23
CA ALA A 426 8.53 0.40 1.04
C ALA A 426 8.06 1.86 1.06
N ALA A 427 8.97 2.79 0.83
CA ALA A 427 8.70 4.22 0.88
C ALA A 427 7.62 4.68 -0.13
N ASN A 428 7.50 3.93 -1.22
CA ASN A 428 6.50 4.15 -2.25
C ASN A 428 5.18 3.41 -2.02
N ASN A 429 4.93 2.76 -0.89
CA ASN A 429 3.62 2.12 -0.61
C ASN A 429 2.91 2.72 0.62
N PRO A 430 2.48 3.99 0.55
CA PRO A 430 1.83 4.66 1.68
C PRO A 430 0.47 4.07 2.03
N SER A 431 -0.25 3.48 1.05
CA SER A 431 -1.61 3.01 1.28
C SER A 431 -1.67 1.75 2.13
N GLU A 432 -0.89 0.71 1.80
CA GLU A 432 -0.86 -0.49 2.63
C GLU A 432 -0.17 -0.21 3.97
N GLY A 433 0.88 0.63 3.99
CA GLY A 433 1.49 1.09 5.23
C GLY A 433 0.48 1.75 6.18
N SER A 434 -0.42 2.59 5.65
CA SER A 434 -1.49 3.21 6.44
C SER A 434 -2.44 2.16 7.05
N MET A 435 -2.72 1.05 6.35
CA MET A 435 -3.51 -0.06 6.91
C MET A 435 -2.80 -0.71 8.09
N ALA A 436 -1.49 -0.98 7.97
CA ALA A 436 -0.69 -1.52 9.07
C ALA A 436 -0.72 -0.59 10.30
N ARG A 437 -0.59 0.74 10.12
CA ARG A 437 -0.68 1.71 11.22
C ARG A 437 -2.05 1.68 11.92
N ARG A 438 -3.13 1.72 11.12
CA ARG A 438 -4.50 1.86 11.62
C ARG A 438 -5.06 0.59 12.24
N ARG A 439 -4.66 -0.58 11.73
CA ARG A 439 -5.23 -1.87 12.13
C ARG A 439 -4.31 -2.71 13.01
N SER A 440 -3.00 -2.53 12.93
CA SER A 440 -2.03 -3.31 13.75
C SER A 440 -1.20 -2.45 14.70
N ALA A 441 -1.53 -1.16 14.83
CA ALA A 441 -0.81 -0.18 15.64
C ALA A 441 0.68 -0.07 15.28
N ALA A 442 1.02 -0.25 14.00
CA ALA A 442 2.40 -0.25 13.54
C ALA A 442 3.06 1.13 13.61
N THR A 443 4.34 1.16 13.94
CA THR A 443 5.28 2.26 13.64
C THR A 443 6.03 1.88 12.37
N LEU A 444 5.87 2.67 11.31
CA LEU A 444 6.54 2.38 10.04
C LEU A 444 7.96 2.96 10.05
N VAL A 445 8.88 2.22 9.45
CA VAL A 445 10.23 2.65 9.10
C VAL A 445 10.36 2.42 7.60
N SER A 446 10.39 3.50 6.83
CA SER A 446 10.48 3.41 5.38
C SER A 446 11.82 2.83 4.94
N TYR A 447 11.81 1.99 3.91
CA TYR A 447 13.00 1.62 3.15
C TYR A 447 12.87 2.05 1.69
N LEU A 448 14.00 2.26 1.02
CA LEU A 448 14.05 2.74 -0.36
C LEU A 448 13.60 1.67 -1.36
N THR A 449 13.02 2.07 -2.49
CA THR A 449 12.90 1.17 -3.64
C THR A 449 14.25 0.98 -4.34
N PRO A 450 14.43 -0.06 -5.17
CA PRO A 450 15.64 -0.26 -5.94
C PRO A 450 15.96 0.94 -6.82
N PRO A 451 17.23 1.09 -7.23
CA PRO A 451 17.61 2.16 -8.14
C PRO A 451 16.84 2.06 -9.46
N VAL A 452 16.45 3.22 -9.96
CA VAL A 452 15.75 3.39 -11.23
C VAL A 452 16.71 4.02 -12.22
N GLY A 453 16.72 3.47 -13.43
CA GLY A 453 17.51 4.01 -14.55
C GLY A 453 16.89 3.67 -15.88
N HIS A 454 17.44 4.23 -16.96
CA HIS A 454 17.00 3.89 -18.31
C HIS A 454 17.24 2.42 -18.63
N ALA A 455 16.27 1.79 -19.28
CA ALA A 455 16.32 0.40 -19.71
C ALA A 455 17.45 0.15 -20.71
N GLY A 456 17.76 1.15 -21.55
CA GLY A 456 18.71 1.01 -22.64
C GLY A 456 18.20 0.02 -23.70
N LEU A 457 19.09 -0.34 -24.62
CA LEU A 457 18.81 -1.32 -25.67
C LEU A 457 19.81 -2.47 -25.57
N TYR A 458 19.43 -3.65 -26.09
CA TYR A 458 20.26 -4.86 -26.05
C TYR A 458 20.10 -5.69 -27.32
N ARG A 459 21.14 -6.49 -27.63
CA ARG A 459 21.14 -7.44 -28.75
C ARG A 459 20.64 -6.78 -30.04
N GLY A 460 19.69 -7.41 -30.75
CA GLY A 460 19.18 -6.89 -32.03
C GLY A 460 18.48 -5.52 -31.94
N LEU A 461 18.01 -5.07 -30.77
CA LEU A 461 17.46 -3.71 -30.63
C LEU A 461 18.53 -2.62 -30.80
N LEU A 462 19.77 -2.89 -30.36
CA LEU A 462 20.92 -1.99 -30.61
C LEU A 462 21.28 -1.96 -32.10
N ASP A 463 21.27 -3.12 -32.75
CA ASP A 463 21.55 -3.21 -34.18
C ASP A 463 20.50 -2.46 -35.00
N LEU A 464 19.22 -2.63 -34.66
CA LEU A 464 18.12 -1.90 -35.29
C LEU A 464 18.28 -0.38 -35.07
N ARG A 465 18.65 0.06 -33.87
CA ARG A 465 18.90 1.47 -33.57
C ARG A 465 19.97 2.07 -34.49
N HIS A 466 21.08 1.36 -34.70
CA HIS A 466 22.13 1.83 -35.62
C HIS A 466 21.65 1.97 -37.06
N VAL A 467 20.82 1.03 -37.55
CA VAL A 467 20.26 1.11 -38.91
C VAL A 467 19.27 2.27 -39.02
N LEU A 468 18.41 2.48 -38.01
CA LEU A 468 17.48 3.60 -37.95
C LEU A 468 18.19 4.95 -37.89
N ASP A 469 19.26 5.08 -37.11
CA ASP A 469 20.05 6.31 -37.03
C ASP A 469 20.74 6.63 -38.37
N ARG A 470 21.25 5.60 -39.06
CA ARG A 470 21.78 5.77 -40.42
C ARG A 470 20.69 6.25 -41.38
N TRP A 471 19.49 5.69 -41.32
CA TRP A 471 18.36 6.13 -42.16
C TRP A 471 18.00 7.60 -41.88
N ARG A 472 17.97 8.02 -40.61
CA ARG A 472 17.70 9.42 -40.23
C ARG A 472 18.80 10.39 -40.68
N ALA A 473 20.06 9.93 -40.72
CA ALA A 473 21.19 10.74 -41.14
C ALA A 473 21.25 10.94 -42.67
N LEU A 474 20.58 10.10 -43.47
CA LEU A 474 20.52 10.27 -44.92
C LEU A 474 19.70 11.52 -45.29
N PRO A 475 20.15 12.34 -46.26
CA PRO A 475 19.34 13.42 -46.80
C PRO A 475 17.99 12.91 -47.34
N PRO A 476 16.91 13.69 -47.27
CA PRO A 476 15.61 13.32 -47.85
C PRO A 476 15.67 13.01 -49.36
N GLU A 477 16.69 13.53 -50.03
CA GLU A 477 16.88 13.55 -51.48
C GLU A 477 17.61 12.29 -52.00
N ASP A 478 18.23 11.52 -51.08
CA ASP A 478 18.91 10.26 -51.39
C ASP A 478 17.92 9.08 -51.41
N HIS A 479 16.94 9.18 -52.32
CA HIS A 479 15.84 8.22 -52.43
C HIS A 479 16.32 6.79 -52.68
N ALA A 480 17.38 6.63 -53.49
CA ALA A 480 17.89 5.32 -53.87
C ALA A 480 18.49 4.54 -52.69
N GLU A 481 19.22 5.22 -51.80
CA GLU A 481 19.78 4.57 -50.60
C GLU A 481 18.70 4.34 -49.54
N ARG A 482 17.76 5.28 -49.37
CA ARG A 482 16.60 5.11 -48.46
C ARG A 482 15.75 3.90 -48.85
N GLU A 483 15.41 3.75 -50.13
CA GLU A 483 14.66 2.59 -50.64
C GLU A 483 15.39 1.26 -50.42
N ARG A 484 16.73 1.25 -50.51
CA ARG A 484 17.55 0.05 -50.23
C ARG A 484 17.58 -0.34 -48.75
N MET A 485 17.41 0.61 -47.85
CA MET A 485 17.41 0.35 -46.41
C MET A 485 16.07 -0.21 -45.91
N VAL A 486 14.96 0.10 -46.58
CA VAL A 486 13.61 -0.34 -46.15
C VAL A 486 13.53 -1.86 -45.92
N PRO A 487 13.98 -2.75 -46.84
CA PRO A 487 13.92 -4.19 -46.61
C PRO A 487 14.79 -4.67 -45.44
N VAL A 488 15.92 -3.99 -45.19
CA VAL A 488 16.82 -4.31 -44.08
C VAL A 488 16.18 -3.94 -42.75
N ILE A 489 15.63 -2.73 -42.63
CA ILE A 489 14.93 -2.26 -41.43
C ILE A 489 13.72 -3.17 -41.16
N ARG A 490 12.93 -3.48 -42.18
CA ARG A 490 11.77 -4.38 -42.05
C ARG A 490 12.19 -5.76 -41.57
N SER A 491 13.21 -6.36 -42.18
CA SER A 491 13.68 -7.69 -41.80
C SER A 491 14.19 -7.74 -40.35
N GLN A 492 14.90 -6.70 -39.89
CA GLN A 492 15.35 -6.61 -38.50
C GLN A 492 14.19 -6.38 -37.53
N ALA A 493 13.23 -5.51 -37.88
CA ALA A 493 12.04 -5.28 -37.07
C ALA A 493 11.17 -6.54 -36.95
N GLU A 494 11.04 -7.32 -38.03
CA GLU A 494 10.33 -8.61 -38.05
C GLU A 494 11.02 -9.64 -37.13
N GLN A 495 12.35 -9.74 -37.18
CA GLN A 495 13.11 -10.64 -36.29
C GLN A 495 12.98 -10.28 -34.80
N LEU A 496 12.59 -9.05 -34.50
CA LEU A 496 12.40 -8.52 -33.14
C LEU A 496 10.92 -8.48 -32.72
N ASP A 497 10.05 -9.08 -33.53
CA ASP A 497 8.61 -9.14 -33.29
C ASP A 497 7.99 -7.73 -33.13
N LEU A 498 8.53 -6.72 -33.84
CA LEU A 498 8.03 -5.33 -33.84
C LEU A 498 7.04 -5.05 -34.97
N VAL A 499 7.10 -5.85 -36.03
CA VAL A 499 6.18 -5.82 -37.18
C VAL A 499 5.83 -7.25 -37.58
N GLY A 500 4.66 -7.43 -38.20
CA GLY A 500 4.21 -8.73 -38.68
C GLY A 500 4.96 -9.19 -39.94
N SER A 501 5.14 -10.50 -40.10
CA SER A 501 5.78 -11.10 -41.28
C SER A 501 5.09 -10.80 -42.62
N ASN A 502 3.80 -10.41 -42.57
CA ASN A 502 3.00 -10.08 -43.74
C ASN A 502 2.76 -8.57 -43.92
N ASP A 503 3.42 -7.72 -43.13
CA ASP A 503 3.25 -6.28 -43.22
C ASP A 503 3.91 -5.74 -44.51
N ASP A 504 3.09 -5.38 -45.49
CA ASP A 504 3.54 -4.71 -46.70
C ASP A 504 3.58 -3.19 -46.47
N TRP A 505 4.78 -2.64 -46.36
CA TRP A 505 4.99 -1.21 -46.07
C TRP A 505 4.68 -0.31 -47.27
N GLY A 506 4.68 -0.83 -48.50
CA GLY A 506 4.32 -0.09 -49.71
C GLY A 506 4.86 1.36 -49.78
N SER A 507 3.99 2.31 -50.09
CA SER A 507 4.28 3.76 -50.11
C SER A 507 4.50 4.38 -48.73
N ASP A 508 4.10 3.69 -47.67
CA ASP A 508 4.01 4.22 -46.30
C ASP A 508 5.23 3.83 -45.46
N SER A 509 6.28 3.29 -46.10
CA SER A 509 7.52 2.85 -45.47
C SER A 509 8.18 3.91 -44.60
N ASN A 510 8.13 5.19 -44.99
CA ASN A 510 8.66 6.28 -44.16
C ASN A 510 7.93 6.39 -42.81
N SER A 511 6.59 6.32 -42.81
CA SER A 511 5.79 6.41 -41.59
C SER A 511 6.02 5.22 -40.66
N HIS A 512 6.16 4.01 -41.22
CA HIS A 512 6.53 2.81 -40.44
C HIS A 512 7.91 2.95 -39.80
N ILE A 513 8.89 3.48 -40.53
CA ILE A 513 10.24 3.71 -40.01
C ILE A 513 10.24 4.80 -38.92
N GLU A 514 9.49 5.88 -39.10
CA GLU A 514 9.33 6.93 -38.08
C GLU A 514 8.71 6.39 -36.80
N GLU A 515 7.72 5.51 -36.91
CA GLU A 515 7.12 4.83 -35.77
C GLU A 515 8.10 3.88 -35.07
N LEU A 516 8.90 3.11 -35.83
CA LEU A 516 9.98 2.29 -35.26
C LEU A 516 11.04 3.13 -34.53
N VAL A 517 11.42 4.29 -35.09
CA VAL A 517 12.33 5.24 -34.42
C VAL A 517 11.75 5.68 -33.09
N ARG A 518 10.45 6.04 -33.07
CA ARG A 518 9.76 6.47 -31.84
C ARG A 518 9.71 5.34 -30.82
N GLN A 519 9.35 4.14 -31.24
CA GLN A 519 9.21 2.97 -30.39
C GLN A 519 10.56 2.52 -29.79
N VAL A 520 11.63 2.45 -30.60
CA VAL A 520 12.98 2.08 -30.12
C VAL A 520 13.53 3.14 -29.17
N SER A 521 13.32 4.43 -29.47
CA SER A 521 13.73 5.51 -28.55
C SER A 521 12.96 5.46 -27.23
N GLU A 522 11.69 5.05 -27.27
CA GLU A 522 10.87 4.85 -26.08
C GLU A 522 11.37 3.67 -25.24
N PHE A 523 11.73 2.54 -25.87
CA PHE A 523 12.34 1.41 -25.15
C PHE A 523 13.63 1.83 -24.44
N GLU A 524 14.51 2.53 -25.15
CA GLU A 524 15.79 3.00 -24.61
C GLU A 524 15.60 3.92 -23.38
N ALA A 525 14.67 4.87 -23.49
CA ALA A 525 14.43 5.89 -22.48
C ALA A 525 13.51 5.43 -21.32
N THR A 526 12.81 4.31 -21.47
CA THR A 526 11.90 3.81 -20.42
C THR A 526 12.67 3.56 -19.13
N LEU A 527 12.16 4.11 -18.03
CA LEU A 527 12.75 3.91 -16.71
C LEU A 527 12.32 2.56 -16.13
N ILE A 528 13.28 1.82 -15.58
CA ILE A 528 13.07 0.53 -14.93
C ILE A 528 13.79 0.47 -13.59
N PRO A 529 13.22 -0.19 -12.57
CA PRO A 529 13.98 -0.59 -11.40
C PRO A 529 14.96 -1.70 -11.80
N HIS A 530 16.19 -1.70 -11.27
CA HIS A 530 17.13 -2.80 -11.50
C HIS A 530 17.74 -3.26 -10.17
N GLY A 531 17.63 -4.56 -9.90
CA GLY A 531 18.02 -5.17 -8.62
C GLY A 531 16.92 -5.10 -7.55
N LEU A 532 17.28 -5.47 -6.33
CA LEU A 532 16.47 -5.36 -5.12
C LEU A 532 17.14 -4.40 -4.14
N HIS A 533 16.34 -3.75 -3.30
CA HIS A 533 16.87 -2.95 -2.20
C HIS A 533 17.39 -3.84 -1.08
N VAL A 534 18.45 -3.41 -0.41
CA VAL A 534 19.02 -4.09 0.76
C VAL A 534 19.08 -3.10 1.93
N VAL A 535 18.29 -3.34 2.97
CA VAL A 535 18.33 -2.50 4.19
C VAL A 535 19.70 -2.63 4.84
N GLY A 536 20.31 -1.48 5.14
CA GLY A 536 21.66 -1.40 5.68
C GLY A 536 22.77 -1.20 4.65
N GLU A 537 22.43 -1.10 3.37
CA GLU A 537 23.39 -0.81 2.29
C GLU A 537 23.06 0.52 1.62
N ALA A 538 24.06 1.38 1.50
CA ALA A 538 23.94 2.63 0.76
C ALA A 538 24.01 2.37 -0.74
N MET A 539 23.36 3.22 -1.53
CA MET A 539 23.34 3.11 -2.98
C MET A 539 24.74 3.28 -3.56
N SER A 540 25.15 2.38 -4.46
CA SER A 540 26.45 2.46 -5.12
C SER A 540 26.58 3.71 -6.00
N ASP A 541 27.81 4.04 -6.38
CA ASP A 541 28.07 5.21 -7.22
C ASP A 541 27.39 5.15 -8.60
N ASP A 542 27.26 3.96 -9.19
CA ASP A 542 26.59 3.77 -10.49
C ASP A 542 25.07 3.88 -10.36
N GLU A 543 24.49 3.20 -9.39
CA GLU A 543 23.05 3.25 -9.12
C GLU A 543 22.58 4.67 -8.77
N ARG A 544 23.40 5.40 -8.00
CA ARG A 544 23.11 6.79 -7.64
C ARG A 544 23.18 7.72 -8.84
N ARG A 545 24.11 7.47 -9.78
CA ARG A 545 24.15 8.19 -11.07
C ARG A 545 22.87 7.98 -11.86
N ASP A 546 22.43 6.73 -12.00
CA ASP A 546 21.20 6.38 -12.72
C ASP A 546 19.96 7.03 -12.06
N MET A 547 19.85 6.94 -10.73
CA MET A 547 18.74 7.55 -9.98
C MET A 547 18.72 9.08 -10.12
N LEU A 548 19.85 9.76 -9.93
CA LEU A 548 19.94 11.22 -10.04
C LEU A 548 19.68 11.71 -11.47
N SER A 549 20.14 10.98 -12.49
CA SER A 549 19.81 11.28 -13.89
C SER A 549 18.31 11.17 -14.12
N SER A 550 17.68 10.09 -13.65
CA SER A 550 16.25 9.85 -13.79
C SER A 550 15.41 10.94 -13.11
N VAL A 551 15.79 11.35 -11.89
CA VAL A 551 15.15 12.47 -11.17
C VAL A 551 15.34 13.79 -11.93
N ASN A 552 16.54 14.06 -12.45
CA ASN A 552 16.81 15.26 -13.23
C ASN A 552 15.96 15.32 -14.52
N ASP A 553 15.80 14.20 -15.21
CA ASP A 553 14.97 14.14 -16.42
C ASP A 553 13.48 14.35 -16.11
N ALA A 554 13.00 13.83 -14.98
CA ALA A 554 11.63 14.04 -14.52
C ALA A 554 11.32 15.51 -14.14
N MET A 555 12.33 16.34 -13.88
CA MET A 555 12.16 17.78 -13.62
C MET A 555 11.77 18.59 -14.87
N GLY A 556 11.81 18.00 -16.07
CA GLY A 556 11.34 18.63 -17.30
C GLY A 556 12.09 19.93 -17.62
N GLU A 557 11.37 21.05 -17.74
CA GLU A 557 11.96 22.36 -18.02
C GLU A 557 12.88 22.88 -16.90
N ALA A 558 12.73 22.36 -15.68
CA ALA A 558 13.53 22.75 -14.52
C ALA A 558 14.83 21.93 -14.36
N ARG A 559 15.10 20.98 -15.26
CA ARG A 559 16.30 20.12 -15.20
C ARG A 559 17.60 20.91 -15.30
N ILE A 560 18.65 20.44 -14.61
CA ILE A 560 20.01 20.95 -14.76
C ILE A 560 20.70 20.34 -15.99
N ASP A 561 21.67 21.06 -16.56
CA ASP A 561 22.45 20.55 -17.69
C ASP A 561 23.42 19.42 -17.25
N GLY A 562 23.83 18.60 -18.21
CA GLY A 562 24.67 17.43 -17.95
C GLY A 562 26.06 17.75 -17.36
N ALA A 563 26.62 18.93 -17.62
CA ALA A 563 27.90 19.31 -17.01
C ALA A 563 27.71 19.63 -15.52
N THR A 564 26.67 20.40 -15.19
CA THR A 564 26.25 20.68 -13.80
C THR A 564 25.93 19.38 -13.05
N LEU A 565 25.18 18.45 -13.66
CA LEU A 565 24.90 17.14 -13.06
C LEU A 565 26.19 16.35 -12.82
N GLY A 566 27.12 16.35 -13.78
CA GLY A 566 28.44 15.75 -13.63
C GLY A 566 29.26 16.35 -12.48
N GLU A 567 29.11 17.64 -12.18
CA GLU A 567 29.71 18.27 -11.01
C GLU A 567 29.12 17.74 -9.71
N VAL A 568 27.78 17.68 -9.59
CA VAL A 568 27.07 17.11 -8.43
C VAL A 568 27.53 15.68 -8.16
N LEU A 569 27.52 14.83 -9.19
CA LEU A 569 27.92 13.43 -9.09
C LEU A 569 29.39 13.26 -8.64
N SER A 570 30.25 14.22 -8.99
CA SER A 570 31.65 14.25 -8.56
C SER A 570 31.87 14.88 -7.18
N GLY A 571 30.80 15.32 -6.49
CA GLY A 571 30.87 16.00 -5.20
C GLY A 571 31.40 17.44 -5.26
N ARG A 572 31.46 18.04 -6.46
CA ARG A 572 31.85 19.45 -6.65
C ARG A 572 30.61 20.35 -6.50
N GLN A 573 30.80 21.53 -5.92
CA GLN A 573 29.73 22.54 -5.85
C GLN A 573 29.60 23.30 -7.18
N PRO A 574 28.43 23.24 -7.84
CA PRO A 574 28.24 23.98 -9.09
C PRO A 574 28.07 25.49 -8.89
N ASP A 575 28.42 26.28 -9.90
CA ASP A 575 28.26 27.75 -9.86
C ASP A 575 26.79 28.16 -10.08
N THR A 576 26.13 28.60 -9.02
CA THR A 576 24.69 28.93 -9.03
C THR A 576 24.35 30.37 -9.42
N ARG A 577 25.36 31.22 -9.68
CA ARG A 577 25.18 32.68 -9.88
C ARG A 577 24.35 33.04 -11.11
N LYS A 578 24.35 32.19 -12.14
CA LYS A 578 23.65 32.41 -13.41
C LYS A 578 22.35 31.60 -13.56
N MET A 579 22.00 30.79 -12.56
CA MET A 579 20.84 29.90 -12.60
C MET A 579 19.57 30.64 -12.18
N SER A 580 18.43 30.27 -12.79
CA SER A 580 17.11 30.74 -12.34
C SER A 580 16.77 30.16 -10.95
N PRO A 581 15.81 30.74 -10.20
CA PRO A 581 15.35 30.19 -8.93
C PRO A 581 14.91 28.72 -9.03
N GLU A 582 14.20 28.35 -10.10
CA GLU A 582 13.65 27.01 -10.32
C GLU A 582 14.77 25.98 -10.56
N ILE A 583 15.76 26.33 -11.38
CA ILE A 583 16.94 25.49 -11.62
C ILE A 583 17.79 25.37 -10.34
N ARG A 584 17.90 26.44 -9.54
CA ARG A 584 18.61 26.40 -8.26
C ARG A 584 17.93 25.46 -7.27
N GLN A 585 16.60 25.48 -7.18
CA GLN A 585 15.84 24.58 -6.33
C GLN A 585 16.00 23.11 -6.76
N SER A 586 16.02 22.87 -8.08
CA SER A 586 16.27 21.55 -8.66
C SER A 586 17.67 21.05 -8.32
N LEU A 587 18.68 21.90 -8.45
CA LEU A 587 20.06 21.60 -8.02
C LEU A 587 20.15 21.30 -6.53
N GLU A 588 19.54 22.12 -5.66
CA GLU A 588 19.53 21.90 -4.21
C GLU A 588 18.88 20.55 -3.86
N THR A 589 17.82 20.18 -4.57
CA THR A 589 17.14 18.89 -4.42
C THR A 589 18.06 17.74 -4.81
N LEU A 590 18.74 17.81 -5.96
CA LEU A 590 19.67 16.77 -6.43
C LEU A 590 20.90 16.64 -5.53
N VAL A 591 21.46 17.74 -5.02
CA VAL A 591 22.61 17.71 -4.09
C VAL A 591 22.22 17.07 -2.75
N ARG A 592 21.05 17.42 -2.21
CA ARG A 592 20.52 16.78 -1.00
C ARG A 592 20.31 15.29 -1.23
N LEU A 593 19.67 14.93 -2.34
CA LEU A 593 19.41 13.54 -2.71
C LEU A 593 20.72 12.74 -2.86
N ASP A 594 21.74 13.27 -3.55
CA ASP A 594 23.06 12.63 -3.65
C ASP A 594 23.68 12.40 -2.27
N THR A 595 23.55 13.38 -1.36
CA THR A 595 24.10 13.30 -0.01
C THR A 595 23.42 12.20 0.81
N ASP A 596 22.09 12.19 0.82
CA ASP A 596 21.29 11.25 1.62
C ASP A 596 21.36 9.82 1.06
N LEU A 597 21.50 9.62 -0.26
CA LEU A 597 21.64 8.30 -0.87
C LEU A 597 23.01 7.63 -0.63
N ARG A 598 24.01 8.37 -0.15
CA ARG A 598 25.35 7.83 0.19
C ARG A 598 25.42 7.17 1.56
N VAL A 599 24.38 7.30 2.38
CA VAL A 599 24.40 6.89 3.78
C VAL A 599 23.18 6.03 4.09
N ASP A 600 23.37 5.00 4.92
CA ASP A 600 22.26 4.23 5.46
C ASP A 600 21.53 5.02 6.56
N HIS A 601 20.24 5.26 6.35
CA HIS A 601 19.34 5.89 7.31
C HIS A 601 18.35 4.90 7.93
N GLU A 602 18.25 3.69 7.40
CA GLU A 602 17.17 2.75 7.66
C GLU A 602 17.44 1.90 8.89
N LEU A 603 18.63 1.30 9.02
CA LEU A 603 19.00 0.57 10.24
C LEU A 603 19.08 1.49 11.47
N PRO A 604 19.68 2.70 11.39
CA PRO A 604 19.62 3.65 12.49
C PRO A 604 18.19 3.99 12.92
N ALA A 605 17.27 4.15 11.97
CA ALA A 605 15.87 4.40 12.25
C ALA A 605 15.16 3.20 12.88
N LEU A 606 15.44 1.98 12.41
CA LEU A 606 14.89 0.76 12.99
C LEU A 606 15.34 0.57 14.44
N LEU A 607 16.64 0.75 14.72
CA LEU A 607 17.18 0.69 16.09
C LEU A 607 16.57 1.78 16.97
N ARG A 608 16.38 2.99 16.42
CA ARG A 608 15.69 4.09 17.09
C ARG A 608 14.23 3.73 17.42
N ALA A 609 13.51 3.08 16.52
CA ALA A 609 12.14 2.62 16.78
C ALA A 609 12.10 1.56 17.88
N LEU A 610 13.05 0.61 17.88
CA LEU A 610 13.22 -0.43 18.90
C LEU A 610 13.65 0.13 20.27
N ASP A 611 14.28 1.30 20.29
CA ASP A 611 14.54 2.10 21.50
C ASP A 611 13.31 2.87 22.00
N GLY A 612 12.15 2.71 21.35
CA GLY A 612 10.94 3.44 21.68
C GLY A 612 11.16 4.94 21.55
N ARG A 613 11.74 5.40 20.45
CA ARG A 613 11.97 6.83 20.15
C ARG A 613 11.04 7.31 19.02
N TYR A 614 10.92 8.63 18.90
CA TYR A 614 10.09 9.23 17.85
C TYR A 614 10.74 9.06 16.47
N ILE A 615 9.99 8.51 15.52
CA ILE A 615 10.40 8.41 14.11
C ILE A 615 9.72 9.54 13.34
N ARG A 616 10.53 10.39 12.68
CA ARG A 616 10.02 11.53 11.92
C ARG A 616 9.11 11.05 10.79
N PRO A 617 7.96 11.71 10.57
CA PRO A 617 7.01 11.36 9.53
C PRO A 617 7.53 11.72 8.13
N VAL A 618 6.99 11.07 7.11
CA VAL A 618 7.12 11.49 5.71
C VAL A 618 5.94 11.00 4.87
N SER A 619 5.53 11.80 3.88
CA SER A 619 4.53 11.37 2.90
C SER A 619 5.15 10.34 1.96
N GLY A 620 4.53 9.17 1.82
CA GLY A 620 5.02 8.15 0.89
C GLY A 620 4.87 8.55 -0.58
N GLY A 621 5.76 8.05 -1.43
CA GLY A 621 5.81 8.38 -2.86
C GLY A 621 7.02 7.78 -3.56
N ASP A 622 7.10 7.95 -4.88
CA ASP A 622 8.22 7.47 -5.69
C ASP A 622 9.34 8.52 -5.72
N VAL A 623 10.60 8.09 -5.62
CA VAL A 623 11.76 8.99 -5.51
C VAL A 623 11.85 9.96 -6.68
N VAL A 624 11.53 9.49 -7.90
CA VAL A 624 11.60 10.28 -9.14
C VAL A 624 10.60 11.44 -9.13
N ARG A 625 9.38 11.22 -8.61
CA ARG A 625 8.32 12.25 -8.56
C ARG A 625 8.34 13.07 -7.27
N SER A 626 8.79 12.45 -6.17
CA SER A 626 8.79 13.03 -4.82
C SER A 626 10.13 12.80 -4.13
N PRO A 627 11.22 13.49 -4.55
CA PRO A 627 12.55 13.31 -3.95
C PRO A 627 12.62 13.64 -2.45
N SER A 628 11.60 14.33 -1.92
CA SER A 628 11.45 14.61 -0.48
C SER A 628 11.23 13.36 0.38
N ILE A 629 10.96 12.19 -0.22
CA ILE A 629 10.89 10.89 0.46
C ILE A 629 12.24 10.41 1.00
N VAL A 630 13.34 10.93 0.46
CA VAL A 630 14.71 10.67 0.94
C VAL A 630 15.11 11.78 1.96
N PRO A 631 15.76 11.44 3.09
CA PRO A 631 16.20 10.09 3.49
C PRO A 631 15.04 9.17 3.87
N THR A 632 15.21 7.87 3.62
CA THR A 632 14.34 6.81 4.17
C THR A 632 14.63 6.61 5.67
N GLY A 633 14.05 5.59 6.30
CA GLY A 633 14.07 5.45 7.75
C GLY A 633 13.06 6.36 8.47
N ARG A 634 11.96 6.72 7.79
CA ARG A 634 10.92 7.63 8.31
C ARG A 634 9.55 6.97 8.39
N ASN A 635 8.67 7.55 9.20
CA ASN A 635 7.34 7.01 9.48
C ASN A 635 6.35 7.43 8.39
N LEU A 636 6.05 6.52 7.46
CA LEU A 636 5.20 6.82 6.31
C LEU A 636 3.78 7.21 6.73
N HIS A 637 3.25 8.22 6.04
CA HIS A 637 1.84 8.58 6.09
C HIS A 637 1.28 8.84 4.69
N GLY A 638 -0.04 8.80 4.58
CA GLY A 638 -0.77 9.25 3.39
C GLY A 638 -0.96 10.77 3.36
N PHE A 639 -1.89 11.22 2.53
CA PHE A 639 -2.25 12.63 2.38
C PHE A 639 -3.46 13.00 3.23
N ASP A 640 -3.64 14.31 3.48
CA ASP A 640 -4.85 14.85 4.10
C ASP A 640 -6.08 14.59 3.20
N PRO A 641 -7.02 13.70 3.60
CA PRO A 641 -8.20 13.39 2.81
C PRO A 641 -9.12 14.60 2.57
N PHE A 642 -9.04 15.68 3.35
CA PHE A 642 -9.83 16.89 3.06
C PHE A 642 -9.30 17.68 1.87
N ARG A 643 -8.05 17.46 1.46
CA ARG A 643 -7.38 18.20 0.39
C ARG A 643 -7.23 17.40 -0.91
N LEU A 644 -7.81 16.20 -0.97
CA LEU A 644 -7.78 15.33 -2.14
C LEU A 644 -9.10 15.39 -2.92
N PRO A 645 -9.10 15.58 -4.25
CA PRO A 645 -7.94 15.84 -5.10
C PRO A 645 -7.35 17.25 -4.93
N SER A 646 -6.03 17.41 -5.07
CA SER A 646 -5.41 18.74 -5.04
C SER A 646 -5.75 19.55 -6.30
N ALA A 647 -5.53 20.87 -6.25
CA ALA A 647 -5.80 21.73 -7.40
C ALA A 647 -4.96 21.34 -8.65
N PHE A 648 -3.72 20.90 -8.44
CA PHE A 648 -2.87 20.41 -9.52
C PHE A 648 -3.38 19.07 -10.05
N ALA A 649 -3.77 18.14 -9.17
CA ALA A 649 -4.36 16.86 -9.57
C ALA A 649 -5.66 17.03 -10.37
N VAL A 650 -6.46 18.06 -10.09
CA VAL A 650 -7.65 18.39 -10.90
C VAL A 650 -7.27 18.84 -12.31
N LEU A 651 -6.23 19.66 -12.45
CA LEU A 651 -5.75 20.14 -13.74
C LEU A 651 -5.14 18.99 -14.57
N ASP A 652 -4.23 18.22 -13.97
CA ASP A 652 -3.61 17.06 -14.63
C ASP A 652 -4.68 16.01 -14.95
N GLY A 653 -5.57 15.67 -14.01
CA GLY A 653 -6.61 14.67 -14.23
C GLY A 653 -7.56 15.00 -15.38
N ARG A 654 -7.81 16.30 -15.65
CA ARG A 654 -8.50 16.75 -16.86
C ARG A 654 -7.70 16.41 -18.12
N GLU A 655 -6.42 16.76 -18.16
CA GLU A 655 -5.56 16.49 -19.33
C GLU A 655 -5.45 14.98 -19.61
N GLN A 656 -5.28 14.17 -18.57
CA GLN A 656 -5.16 12.73 -18.70
C GLN A 656 -6.48 12.08 -19.16
N ALA A 657 -7.63 12.53 -18.65
CA ALA A 657 -8.92 12.06 -19.13
C ALA A 657 -9.13 12.36 -20.62
N GLU A 658 -8.75 13.56 -21.10
CA GLU A 658 -8.83 13.90 -22.52
C GLU A 658 -7.88 13.05 -23.39
N LYS A 659 -6.72 12.63 -22.87
CA LYS A 659 -5.82 11.68 -23.59
C LYS A 659 -6.45 10.31 -23.77
N VAL A 660 -7.16 9.79 -22.76
CA VAL A 660 -7.86 8.50 -22.87
C VAL A 660 -8.98 8.59 -23.90
N LEU A 661 -9.74 9.69 -23.90
CA LEU A 661 -10.79 9.93 -24.88
C LEU A 661 -10.22 10.07 -26.30
N ALA A 662 -9.15 10.84 -26.47
CA ALA A 662 -8.46 11.00 -27.74
C ALA A 662 -7.93 9.66 -28.26
N ARG A 663 -7.36 8.81 -27.38
CA ARG A 663 -6.91 7.47 -27.76
C ARG A 663 -8.08 6.60 -28.22
N HIS A 664 -9.19 6.60 -27.49
CA HIS A 664 -10.36 5.81 -27.89
C HIS A 664 -10.98 6.31 -29.21
N VAL A 665 -11.00 7.62 -29.47
CA VAL A 665 -11.45 8.18 -30.75
C VAL A 665 -10.50 7.81 -31.89
N LEU A 666 -9.18 7.78 -31.63
CA LEU A 666 -8.21 7.32 -32.63
C LEU A 666 -8.46 5.86 -33.02
N ASP A 667 -8.73 5.00 -32.03
CA ASP A 667 -8.89 3.57 -32.24
C ASP A 667 -10.28 3.19 -32.83
N HIS A 668 -11.34 3.93 -32.48
CA HIS A 668 -12.74 3.57 -32.81
C HIS A 668 -13.53 4.62 -33.60
N GLY A 669 -12.98 5.83 -33.79
CA GLY A 669 -13.63 6.94 -34.51
C GLY A 669 -14.77 7.63 -33.76
N VAL A 670 -15.12 7.18 -32.54
CA VAL A 670 -16.21 7.72 -31.72
C VAL A 670 -15.77 7.89 -30.26
N LEU A 671 -16.47 8.74 -29.50
CA LEU A 671 -16.26 8.82 -28.05
C LEU A 671 -16.89 7.61 -27.36
N PRO A 672 -16.28 7.08 -26.28
CA PRO A 672 -16.91 6.05 -25.48
C PRO A 672 -18.14 6.65 -24.77
N ARG A 673 -19.27 5.95 -24.83
CA ARG A 673 -20.47 6.29 -24.06
C ARG A 673 -20.35 5.79 -22.62
N ARG A 674 -19.65 4.67 -22.40
CA ARG A 674 -19.44 4.09 -21.08
C ARG A 674 -18.04 3.50 -20.92
N MET A 675 -17.39 3.76 -19.78
CA MET A 675 -16.02 3.31 -19.48
C MET A 675 -15.95 2.67 -18.10
N ALA A 676 -15.26 1.54 -18.00
CA ALA A 676 -14.90 0.93 -16.73
C ALA A 676 -13.53 1.46 -16.27
N MET A 677 -13.45 2.00 -15.05
CA MET A 677 -12.24 2.57 -14.49
C MET A 677 -11.93 1.91 -13.14
N VAL A 678 -10.65 1.57 -12.93
CA VAL A 678 -10.16 1.04 -11.65
C VAL A 678 -9.40 2.14 -10.90
N LEU A 679 -9.71 2.33 -9.60
CA LEU A 679 -9.01 3.27 -8.73
C LEU A 679 -8.37 2.57 -7.52
N TRP A 680 -7.10 2.85 -7.30
CA TRP A 680 -6.33 2.34 -6.16
C TRP A 680 -6.08 3.40 -5.10
N GLY A 681 -5.79 2.98 -3.87
CA GLY A 681 -5.41 3.93 -2.82
C GLY A 681 -4.03 4.53 -3.11
N THR A 682 -3.08 3.70 -3.52
CA THR A 682 -1.66 4.07 -3.72
C THR A 682 -1.46 5.15 -4.79
N ASP A 683 -1.99 4.97 -6.01
CA ASP A 683 -1.84 5.92 -7.11
C ASP A 683 -2.47 7.29 -6.79
N ASN A 684 -3.63 7.30 -6.13
CA ASN A 684 -4.28 8.52 -5.66
C ASN A 684 -3.51 9.21 -4.54
N LEU A 685 -2.90 8.46 -3.61
CA LEU A 685 -2.03 9.07 -2.60
C LEU A 685 -0.77 9.64 -3.25
N LYS A 686 -0.11 8.93 -4.17
CA LYS A 686 1.11 9.40 -4.86
C LYS A 686 0.90 10.63 -5.76
N SER A 687 -0.29 10.73 -6.37
CA SER A 687 -0.62 11.78 -7.35
C SER A 687 -1.57 12.85 -6.81
N GLU A 688 -1.77 12.91 -5.49
CA GLU A 688 -2.68 13.85 -4.84
C GLU A 688 -4.13 13.80 -5.38
N GLY A 689 -4.58 12.63 -5.84
CA GLY A 689 -5.94 12.37 -6.32
C GLY A 689 -6.13 12.53 -7.84
N GLY A 690 -5.07 12.42 -8.64
CA GLY A 690 -5.15 12.52 -10.11
C GLY A 690 -6.18 11.56 -10.74
N PRO A 691 -6.17 10.25 -10.41
CA PRO A 691 -7.17 9.31 -10.90
C PRO A 691 -8.62 9.63 -10.50
N ILE A 692 -8.86 10.13 -9.28
CA ILE A 692 -10.19 10.64 -8.88
C ILE A 692 -10.61 11.80 -9.78
N ALA A 693 -9.70 12.75 -10.04
CA ALA A 693 -9.98 13.89 -10.92
C ALA A 693 -10.27 13.47 -12.37
N GLN A 694 -9.58 12.44 -12.88
CA GLN A 694 -9.86 11.85 -14.19
C GLN A 694 -11.28 11.30 -14.26
N ALA A 695 -11.68 10.49 -13.27
CA ALA A 695 -13.03 9.93 -13.21
C ALA A 695 -14.11 11.04 -13.16
N LEU A 696 -13.88 12.08 -12.34
CA LEU A 696 -14.77 13.24 -12.28
C LEU A 696 -14.86 13.96 -13.63
N TRP A 697 -13.73 14.21 -14.31
CA TRP A 697 -13.74 14.92 -15.60
C TRP A 697 -14.43 14.11 -16.71
N LEU A 698 -14.26 12.78 -16.74
CA LEU A 698 -14.99 11.90 -17.66
C LEU A 698 -16.51 12.02 -17.48
N LEU A 699 -16.99 12.01 -16.22
CA LEU A 699 -18.40 12.25 -15.85
C LEU A 699 -18.87 13.70 -16.13
N GLY A 700 -17.94 14.63 -16.35
CA GLY A 700 -18.20 16.07 -16.46
C GLY A 700 -18.50 16.72 -15.10
N ALA A 701 -17.77 16.34 -14.07
CA ALA A 701 -17.87 16.84 -12.70
C ALA A 701 -16.53 17.38 -12.20
N LYS A 702 -16.56 18.13 -11.10
CA LYS A 702 -15.39 18.67 -10.39
C LYS A 702 -15.59 18.59 -8.88
N PRO A 703 -14.50 18.48 -8.08
CA PRO A 703 -14.62 18.52 -6.63
C PRO A 703 -15.08 19.90 -6.15
N ARG A 704 -15.93 19.91 -5.12
CA ARG A 704 -16.41 21.10 -4.41
C ARG A 704 -15.74 21.15 -3.04
N PHE A 705 -15.17 22.31 -2.71
CA PHE A 705 -14.56 22.58 -1.41
C PHE A 705 -15.36 23.62 -0.64
N ASP A 706 -15.36 23.53 0.69
CA ASP A 706 -15.96 24.54 1.57
C ASP A 706 -15.07 25.79 1.69
N SER A 707 -15.52 26.81 2.45
CA SER A 707 -14.78 28.06 2.67
C SER A 707 -13.43 27.87 3.41
N PHE A 708 -13.20 26.70 4.01
CA PHE A 708 -11.96 26.33 4.69
C PHE A 708 -11.07 25.45 3.81
N GLY A 709 -11.45 25.21 2.55
CA GLY A 709 -10.70 24.39 1.62
C GLY A 709 -10.83 22.88 1.87
N ARG A 710 -11.88 22.44 2.59
CA ARG A 710 -12.13 21.01 2.84
C ARG A 710 -13.09 20.44 1.81
N LEU A 711 -12.82 19.22 1.37
CA LEU A 711 -13.68 18.51 0.42
C LEU A 711 -15.11 18.39 0.96
N ALA A 712 -16.08 18.87 0.17
CA ALA A 712 -17.48 19.00 0.55
C ALA A 712 -18.45 18.35 -0.46
N GLY A 713 -17.94 17.64 -1.47
CA GLY A 713 -18.73 16.91 -2.46
C GLY A 713 -18.37 17.26 -3.91
N ALA A 714 -19.25 17.00 -4.87
CA ALA A 714 -19.02 17.24 -6.30
C ALA A 714 -19.99 18.27 -6.90
N ASP A 715 -19.53 19.07 -7.86
CA ASP A 715 -20.37 19.90 -8.73
C ASP A 715 -20.25 19.44 -10.19
N LEU A 716 -21.30 19.66 -10.98
CA LEU A 716 -21.25 19.39 -12.42
C LEU A 716 -20.58 20.55 -13.15
N VAL A 717 -19.75 20.19 -14.13
CA VAL A 717 -19.30 21.07 -15.20
C VAL A 717 -20.44 21.17 -16.22
N SER A 718 -20.71 22.37 -16.75
CA SER A 718 -21.75 22.54 -17.77
C SER A 718 -21.35 21.84 -19.07
N LEU A 719 -22.31 21.38 -19.88
CA LEU A 719 -22.01 20.75 -21.17
C LEU A 719 -21.26 21.70 -22.13
N GLU A 720 -21.50 23.02 -22.01
CA GLU A 720 -20.78 24.04 -22.79
C GLU A 720 -19.30 24.10 -22.40
N GLU A 721 -18.98 24.09 -21.11
CA GLU A 721 -17.59 24.06 -20.62
C GLU A 721 -16.91 22.71 -20.90
N LEU A 722 -17.68 21.62 -20.82
CA LEU A 722 -17.18 20.27 -21.08
C LEU A 722 -16.86 20.05 -22.55
N GLY A 723 -17.62 20.66 -23.47
CA GLY A 723 -17.38 20.60 -24.93
C GLY A 723 -17.67 19.25 -25.59
N ARG A 724 -18.21 18.28 -24.84
CA ARG A 724 -18.53 16.91 -25.31
C ARG A 724 -19.68 16.32 -24.49
N ALA A 725 -20.17 15.16 -24.91
CA ALA A 725 -21.06 14.35 -24.07
C ALA A 725 -20.32 13.90 -22.79
N ARG A 726 -21.09 13.73 -21.71
CA ARG A 726 -20.61 13.03 -20.51
C ARG A 726 -20.27 11.58 -20.84
N VAL A 727 -19.35 10.96 -20.11
CA VAL A 727 -19.08 9.53 -20.22
C VAL A 727 -19.65 8.85 -18.98
N ASP A 728 -20.38 7.75 -19.15
CA ASP A 728 -20.85 6.93 -18.03
C ASP A 728 -19.70 6.10 -17.46
N VAL A 729 -19.22 6.40 -16.26
CA VAL A 729 -18.01 5.76 -15.71
C VAL A 729 -18.40 4.77 -14.63
N ILE A 730 -18.12 3.48 -14.82
CA ILE A 730 -18.13 2.50 -13.73
C ILE A 730 -16.81 2.62 -13.00
N ILE A 731 -16.86 2.90 -11.71
CA ILE A 731 -15.68 3.13 -10.90
C ILE A 731 -15.55 1.96 -9.93
N THR A 732 -14.53 1.13 -10.12
CA THR A 732 -14.21 0.03 -9.20
C THR A 732 -13.05 0.40 -8.30
N LEU A 733 -13.33 0.43 -7.00
CA LEU A 733 -12.39 0.82 -5.96
C LEU A 733 -11.71 -0.43 -5.37
N SER A 734 -10.42 -0.34 -5.10
CA SER A 734 -9.76 -1.29 -4.19
C SER A 734 -10.35 -1.21 -2.77
N GLY A 735 -10.28 -2.30 -2.00
CA GLY A 735 -10.73 -2.29 -0.59
C GLY A 735 -9.90 -1.32 0.28
N ILE A 736 -8.63 -1.08 -0.09
CA ILE A 736 -7.77 -0.11 0.57
C ILE A 736 -8.23 1.33 0.27
N PHE A 737 -8.59 1.63 -0.98
CA PHE A 737 -9.17 2.94 -1.32
C PHE A 737 -10.41 3.22 -0.47
N ARG A 738 -11.33 2.26 -0.37
CA ARG A 738 -12.55 2.38 0.43
C ARG A 738 -12.25 2.76 1.89
N ASP A 739 -11.25 2.10 2.50
CA ASP A 739 -10.91 2.28 3.91
C ASP A 739 -10.18 3.61 4.16
N LEU A 740 -9.34 4.05 3.23
CA LEU A 740 -8.51 5.26 3.40
C LEU A 740 -9.20 6.54 2.92
N LEU A 741 -10.04 6.46 1.89
CA LEU A 741 -10.61 7.61 1.18
C LEU A 741 -12.16 7.59 1.13
N PRO A 742 -12.86 7.38 2.27
CA PRO A 742 -14.32 7.30 2.26
C PRO A 742 -15.01 8.61 1.87
N LEU A 743 -14.35 9.77 2.06
CA LEU A 743 -14.87 11.06 1.58
C LEU A 743 -14.88 11.11 0.04
N GLN A 744 -13.83 10.60 -0.60
CA GLN A 744 -13.68 10.53 -2.04
C GLN A 744 -14.65 9.50 -2.65
N THR A 745 -14.91 8.38 -1.96
CA THR A 745 -15.96 7.43 -2.36
C THR A 745 -17.32 8.13 -2.44
N ARG A 746 -17.67 8.95 -1.43
CA ARG A 746 -18.93 9.71 -1.42
C ARG A 746 -18.96 10.82 -2.47
N LEU A 747 -17.82 11.48 -2.71
CA LEU A 747 -17.65 12.46 -3.79
C LEU A 747 -17.99 11.87 -5.17
N LEU A 748 -17.43 10.70 -5.48
CA LEU A 748 -17.67 10.01 -6.75
C LEU A 748 -19.13 9.56 -6.88
N ALA A 749 -19.72 9.03 -5.80
CA ALA A 749 -21.14 8.66 -5.79
C ALA A 749 -22.07 9.87 -5.98
N GLU A 750 -21.77 11.01 -5.35
CA GLU A 750 -22.52 12.26 -5.54
C GLU A 750 -22.42 12.78 -6.98
N ALA A 751 -21.23 12.70 -7.59
CA ALA A 751 -21.03 13.09 -8.99
C ALA A 751 -21.90 12.23 -9.93
N CYS A 752 -21.94 10.90 -9.72
CA CYS A 752 -22.75 9.98 -10.52
C CYS A 752 -24.25 10.28 -10.39
N LEU A 753 -24.75 10.46 -9.16
CA LEU A 753 -26.16 10.78 -8.91
C LEU A 753 -26.56 12.11 -9.55
N LYS A 754 -25.70 13.13 -9.43
CA LYS A 754 -25.93 14.44 -10.04
C LYS A 754 -25.96 14.37 -11.56
N ALA A 755 -24.99 13.67 -12.17
CA ALA A 755 -24.94 13.50 -13.62
C ALA A 755 -26.18 12.75 -14.13
N ALA A 756 -26.61 11.69 -13.46
CA ALA A 756 -27.83 10.96 -13.82
C ALA A 756 -29.11 11.80 -13.68
N SER A 757 -29.16 12.67 -12.66
CA SER A 757 -30.34 13.49 -12.34
C SER A 757 -30.42 14.80 -13.13
N ALA A 758 -29.34 15.23 -13.80
CA ALA A 758 -29.27 16.48 -14.53
C ALA A 758 -30.33 16.55 -15.66
N ASP A 759 -30.95 17.71 -15.85
CA ASP A 759 -31.91 17.92 -16.95
C ASP A 759 -31.17 18.26 -18.25
N GLU A 760 -30.58 17.22 -18.85
CA GLU A 760 -29.76 17.31 -20.06
C GLU A 760 -30.25 16.34 -21.14
N PRO A 761 -30.01 16.63 -22.44
CA PRO A 761 -30.35 15.71 -23.52
C PRO A 761 -29.65 14.34 -23.38
N LEU A 762 -30.36 13.25 -23.65
CA LEU A 762 -29.89 11.88 -23.39
C LEU A 762 -28.68 11.49 -24.26
N GLU A 763 -28.57 12.08 -25.45
CA GLU A 763 -27.43 11.92 -26.34
C GLU A 763 -26.15 12.57 -25.81
N MET A 764 -26.29 13.67 -25.05
CA MET A 764 -25.18 14.39 -24.41
C MET A 764 -24.91 13.91 -22.98
N ASN A 765 -25.82 13.13 -22.39
CA ASN A 765 -25.68 12.58 -21.05
C ASN A 765 -26.01 11.07 -21.03
N PRO A 766 -25.06 10.21 -21.46
CA PRO A 766 -25.14 8.76 -21.33
C PRO A 766 -25.40 8.29 -19.89
N VAL A 767 -24.84 8.95 -18.86
CA VAL A 767 -25.08 8.59 -17.44
C VAL A 767 -26.58 8.59 -17.15
N ARG A 768 -27.28 9.67 -17.53
CA ARG A 768 -28.73 9.82 -17.38
C ARG A 768 -29.49 8.84 -18.26
N ALA A 769 -29.12 8.71 -19.53
CA ALA A 769 -29.79 7.81 -20.46
C ALA A 769 -29.83 6.37 -19.92
N HIS A 770 -28.68 5.88 -19.47
CA HIS A 770 -28.55 4.52 -18.94
C HIS A 770 -29.25 4.34 -17.59
N ALA A 771 -29.19 5.34 -16.69
CA ALA A 771 -29.90 5.27 -15.41
C ALA A 771 -31.43 5.25 -15.61
N LEU A 772 -31.97 6.06 -16.52
CA LEU A 772 -33.40 6.06 -16.85
C LEU A 772 -33.84 4.74 -17.48
N GLU A 773 -33.04 4.19 -18.39
CA GLU A 773 -33.30 2.89 -19.00
C GLU A 773 -33.36 1.78 -17.94
N TYR A 774 -32.35 1.72 -17.06
CA TYR A 774 -32.32 0.71 -15.99
C TYR A 774 -33.49 0.88 -15.00
N ALA A 775 -33.80 2.11 -14.60
CA ALA A 775 -34.95 2.40 -13.75
C ALA A 775 -36.28 1.99 -14.40
N ALA A 776 -36.44 2.21 -15.71
CA ALA A 776 -37.64 1.80 -16.45
C ALA A 776 -37.77 0.27 -16.55
N GLN A 777 -36.64 -0.44 -16.72
CA GLN A 777 -36.62 -1.90 -16.81
C GLN A 777 -36.87 -2.59 -15.45
N THR A 778 -36.37 -2.01 -14.35
CA THR A 778 -36.38 -2.67 -13.03
C THR A 778 -37.38 -2.09 -12.04
N GLY A 779 -37.90 -0.87 -12.29
CA GLY A 779 -38.77 -0.14 -11.37
C GLY A 779 -38.05 0.43 -10.15
N CYS A 780 -36.71 0.48 -10.13
CA CYS A 780 -35.96 1.08 -9.02
C CYS A 780 -35.97 2.62 -9.08
N ASP A 781 -35.56 3.26 -7.98
CA ASP A 781 -35.39 4.71 -7.94
C ASP A 781 -34.11 5.16 -8.68
N MET A 782 -34.02 6.47 -8.90
CA MET A 782 -32.86 7.09 -9.57
C MET A 782 -31.57 6.94 -8.75
N GLU A 783 -31.67 6.94 -7.40
CA GLU A 783 -30.51 6.72 -6.54
C GLU A 783 -29.90 5.34 -6.77
N THR A 784 -30.72 4.30 -6.86
CA THR A 784 -30.27 2.94 -7.16
C THR A 784 -29.78 2.82 -8.61
N ALA A 785 -30.51 3.38 -9.58
CA ALA A 785 -30.16 3.28 -10.99
C ALA A 785 -28.85 4.01 -11.36
N SER A 786 -28.47 5.02 -10.58
CA SER A 786 -27.26 5.83 -10.78
C SER A 786 -26.03 5.32 -10.02
N LEU A 787 -26.12 4.18 -9.32
CA LEU A 787 -24.97 3.59 -8.65
C LEU A 787 -23.92 3.17 -9.69
N ARG A 788 -22.72 3.74 -9.58
CA ARG A 788 -21.58 3.48 -10.45
C ARG A 788 -20.27 3.23 -9.71
N VAL A 789 -20.25 3.45 -8.40
CA VAL A 789 -19.06 3.25 -7.55
C VAL A 789 -19.19 1.88 -6.87
N PHE A 790 -18.27 0.97 -7.15
CA PHE A 790 -18.27 -0.40 -6.68
C PHE A 790 -16.97 -0.75 -5.93
N SER A 791 -17.03 -1.63 -4.95
CA SER A 791 -15.85 -2.16 -4.26
C SER A 791 -16.14 -3.53 -3.63
N ASN A 792 -15.25 -3.96 -2.74
CA ASN A 792 -15.44 -5.11 -1.88
C ASN A 792 -16.41 -4.82 -0.73
N ALA A 793 -17.04 -5.88 -0.21
CA ALA A 793 -17.72 -5.83 1.09
C ALA A 793 -16.80 -5.27 2.19
N SER A 794 -17.38 -4.63 3.21
CA SER A 794 -16.64 -4.15 4.38
C SER A 794 -15.72 -5.24 4.96
N GLY A 795 -14.45 -4.91 5.18
CA GLY A 795 -13.47 -5.85 5.73
C GLY A 795 -12.95 -6.91 4.75
N ALA A 796 -13.39 -6.91 3.49
CA ALA A 796 -12.81 -7.72 2.42
C ALA A 796 -11.94 -6.86 1.48
N TYR A 797 -10.93 -7.51 0.90
CA TYR A 797 -9.92 -6.92 0.00
C TYR A 797 -9.68 -7.86 -1.19
N GLY A 798 -9.27 -7.30 -2.34
CA GLY A 798 -8.95 -8.05 -3.57
C GLY A 798 -10.16 -8.69 -4.26
N SER A 799 -10.02 -9.01 -5.55
CA SER A 799 -11.04 -9.76 -6.29
C SER A 799 -10.85 -11.28 -6.22
N ASN A 800 -9.74 -11.75 -5.63
CA ASN A 800 -9.30 -13.16 -5.57
C ASN A 800 -9.04 -13.81 -6.94
N VAL A 801 -9.09 -13.05 -8.04
CA VAL A 801 -8.68 -13.54 -9.36
C VAL A 801 -7.19 -13.88 -9.34
N ASN A 802 -6.36 -13.05 -8.71
CA ASN A 802 -4.94 -13.36 -8.50
C ASN A 802 -4.70 -14.69 -7.77
N GLN A 803 -5.48 -14.98 -6.73
CA GLN A 803 -5.34 -16.22 -5.95
C GLN A 803 -5.75 -17.46 -6.76
N LEU A 804 -6.78 -17.35 -7.62
CA LEU A 804 -7.15 -18.42 -8.54
C LEU A 804 -6.06 -18.67 -9.58
N ILE A 805 -5.50 -17.60 -10.18
CA ILE A 805 -4.40 -17.72 -11.14
C ILE A 805 -3.17 -18.37 -10.49
N ASP A 806 -2.74 -17.87 -9.33
CA ASP A 806 -1.55 -18.35 -8.66
C ASP A 806 -1.66 -19.84 -8.28
N SER A 807 -2.79 -20.24 -7.68
CA SER A 807 -3.07 -21.64 -7.33
C SER A 807 -3.30 -22.55 -8.54
N GLY A 808 -3.58 -21.99 -9.72
CA GLY A 808 -4.00 -22.73 -10.91
C GLY A 808 -5.37 -23.40 -10.75
N ALA A 809 -6.12 -23.07 -9.69
CA ALA A 809 -7.34 -23.76 -9.30
C ALA A 809 -8.58 -23.16 -9.97
N TRP A 810 -8.59 -23.17 -11.31
CA TRP A 810 -9.68 -22.69 -12.15
C TRP A 810 -9.71 -23.43 -13.49
N GLU A 811 -10.91 -23.70 -14.00
CA GLU A 811 -11.09 -24.46 -15.26
C GLU A 811 -11.18 -23.53 -16.47
N ASP A 812 -12.01 -22.48 -16.38
CA ASP A 812 -12.21 -21.50 -17.44
C ASP A 812 -12.28 -20.06 -16.92
N GLY A 813 -12.23 -19.10 -17.84
CA GLY A 813 -12.22 -17.69 -17.48
C GLY A 813 -13.56 -17.16 -16.95
N ASP A 814 -14.66 -17.90 -17.07
CA ASP A 814 -15.95 -17.47 -16.53
C ASP A 814 -15.97 -17.59 -15.00
N GLU A 815 -15.25 -18.55 -14.43
CA GLU A 815 -14.99 -18.64 -12.98
C GLU A 815 -14.26 -17.39 -12.46
N LEU A 816 -13.30 -16.86 -13.21
CA LEU A 816 -12.58 -15.62 -12.86
C LEU A 816 -13.56 -14.42 -12.85
N ALA A 817 -14.42 -14.30 -13.87
CA ALA A 817 -15.46 -13.28 -13.90
C ALA A 817 -16.49 -13.43 -12.77
N GLU A 818 -16.83 -14.66 -12.38
CA GLU A 818 -17.74 -14.92 -11.26
C GLU A 818 -17.16 -14.38 -9.96
N THR A 819 -15.91 -14.76 -9.72
CA THR A 819 -15.15 -14.41 -8.51
C THR A 819 -15.06 -12.90 -8.41
N TYR A 820 -14.70 -12.24 -9.52
CA TYR A 820 -14.65 -10.79 -9.60
C TYR A 820 -16.00 -10.16 -9.26
N THR A 821 -17.07 -10.55 -9.95
CA THR A 821 -18.40 -9.94 -9.83
C THR A 821 -18.97 -10.09 -8.42
N ARG A 822 -18.81 -11.26 -7.80
CA ARG A 822 -19.27 -11.52 -6.43
C ARG A 822 -18.50 -10.72 -5.40
N ARG A 823 -17.19 -10.59 -5.57
CA ARG A 823 -16.33 -9.90 -4.60
C ARG A 823 -16.31 -8.40 -4.77
N LYS A 824 -16.51 -7.89 -5.98
CA LYS A 824 -16.51 -6.45 -6.33
C LYS A 824 -17.91 -5.87 -6.57
N GLY A 825 -18.97 -6.68 -6.47
CA GLY A 825 -20.36 -6.29 -6.73
C GLY A 825 -21.04 -5.46 -5.64
N PHE A 826 -20.30 -4.77 -4.77
CA PHE A 826 -20.86 -3.93 -3.70
C PHE A 826 -20.84 -2.47 -4.11
N ALA A 827 -22.01 -1.90 -4.36
CA ALA A 827 -22.19 -0.52 -4.78
C ALA A 827 -22.22 0.45 -3.60
N TYR A 828 -21.75 1.67 -3.83
CA TYR A 828 -21.72 2.77 -2.88
C TYR A 828 -22.59 3.93 -3.34
N GLY A 829 -23.54 4.33 -2.51
CA GLY A 829 -24.31 5.56 -2.66
C GLY A 829 -23.70 6.73 -1.89
N VAL A 830 -24.39 7.87 -1.88
CA VAL A 830 -23.97 9.09 -1.16
C VAL A 830 -23.90 8.91 0.38
N ASN A 831 -24.54 7.87 0.90
CA ASN A 831 -24.49 7.46 2.30
C ASN A 831 -23.17 6.73 2.66
N GLY A 832 -22.40 6.27 1.67
CA GLY A 832 -21.14 5.55 1.87
C GLY A 832 -21.27 4.11 2.36
N VAL A 833 -22.48 3.55 2.44
CA VAL A 833 -22.72 2.17 2.90
C VAL A 833 -22.68 1.21 1.71
N PRO A 834 -21.85 0.16 1.72
CA PRO A 834 -21.84 -0.83 0.64
C PRO A 834 -23.11 -1.68 0.64
N VAL A 835 -23.71 -1.83 -0.53
CA VAL A 835 -24.84 -2.75 -0.75
C VAL A 835 -24.54 -3.63 -1.96
N GLN A 836 -24.77 -4.94 -1.83
CA GLN A 836 -24.54 -5.87 -2.93
C GLN A 836 -25.59 -5.65 -4.04
N HIS A 837 -25.12 -5.39 -5.26
CA HIS A 837 -25.95 -5.08 -6.43
C HIS A 837 -25.41 -5.76 -7.70
N GLU A 838 -25.30 -7.09 -7.68
CA GLU A 838 -24.78 -7.89 -8.80
C GLU A 838 -25.59 -7.71 -10.09
N GLY A 839 -26.92 -7.66 -9.99
CA GLY A 839 -27.79 -7.47 -11.15
C GLY A 839 -27.60 -6.12 -11.85
N LEU A 840 -27.36 -5.05 -11.07
CA LEU A 840 -27.03 -3.74 -11.63
C LEU A 840 -25.65 -3.77 -12.27
N LEU A 841 -24.63 -4.28 -11.58
CA LEU A 841 -23.28 -4.38 -12.13
C LEU A 841 -23.29 -5.16 -13.45
N GLY A 842 -23.90 -6.35 -13.49
CA GLY A 842 -24.00 -7.17 -14.70
C GLY A 842 -24.78 -6.51 -15.83
N SER A 843 -25.77 -5.64 -15.53
CA SER A 843 -26.44 -4.83 -16.55
C SER A 843 -25.51 -3.75 -17.11
N ILE A 844 -24.78 -3.04 -16.25
CA ILE A 844 -23.88 -1.96 -16.66
C ILE A 844 -22.70 -2.52 -17.48
N LEU A 845 -22.16 -3.69 -17.13
CA LEU A 845 -21.02 -4.28 -17.83
C LEU A 845 -21.31 -4.70 -19.28
N LYS A 846 -22.59 -4.80 -19.69
CA LYS A 846 -22.98 -5.17 -21.07
C LYS A 846 -22.63 -4.12 -22.11
N ASP A 847 -22.76 -2.85 -21.77
CA ASP A 847 -22.50 -1.73 -22.69
C ASP A 847 -21.15 -1.06 -22.38
N VAL A 848 -20.18 -1.90 -21.99
CA VAL A 848 -18.74 -1.69 -21.92
C VAL A 848 -18.06 -1.13 -23.17
N ASP A 849 -17.68 0.15 -23.33
CA ASP A 849 -16.88 0.52 -24.53
C ASP A 849 -15.36 0.34 -24.32
N ALA A 850 -14.88 0.60 -23.10
CA ALA A 850 -13.46 0.46 -22.74
C ALA A 850 -13.24 0.25 -21.24
N ALA A 851 -12.16 -0.43 -20.88
CA ALA A 851 -11.65 -0.54 -19.51
C ALA A 851 -10.33 0.22 -19.36
N TYR A 852 -10.10 0.86 -18.21
CA TYR A 852 -8.95 1.73 -17.97
C TYR A 852 -8.40 1.62 -16.54
N GLN A 853 -7.07 1.64 -16.41
CA GLN A 853 -6.38 1.79 -15.13
C GLN A 853 -5.09 2.62 -15.30
N ASN A 854 -4.74 3.41 -14.29
CA ASN A 854 -3.45 4.12 -14.22
C ASN A 854 -2.35 3.22 -13.64
N ILE A 855 -1.13 3.36 -14.12
CA ILE A 855 0.08 2.81 -13.49
C ILE A 855 0.44 3.67 -12.29
N GLU A 856 0.68 3.03 -11.15
CA GLU A 856 0.96 3.76 -9.90
C GLU A 856 2.36 4.37 -9.85
N SER A 857 3.37 3.67 -10.39
CA SER A 857 4.76 4.10 -10.28
C SER A 857 5.68 3.46 -11.32
N ILE A 858 6.91 3.98 -11.40
CA ILE A 858 7.93 3.47 -12.31
C ILE A 858 8.36 2.05 -11.89
N GLU A 859 8.48 1.79 -10.60
CA GLU A 859 8.95 0.51 -10.08
C GLU A 859 7.91 -0.60 -10.30
N LEU A 860 6.62 -0.27 -10.15
CA LEU A 860 5.52 -1.22 -10.18
C LEU A 860 4.73 -1.13 -11.51
N GLY A 861 5.14 -1.95 -12.48
CA GLY A 861 4.44 -2.09 -13.76
C GLY A 861 3.30 -3.10 -13.70
N ILE A 862 2.56 -3.20 -14.81
CA ILE A 862 1.41 -4.10 -14.92
C ILE A 862 1.78 -5.59 -14.90
N THR A 863 3.04 -5.94 -15.20
CA THR A 863 3.56 -7.31 -15.03
C THR A 863 4.35 -7.50 -13.73
N SER A 864 4.63 -6.43 -12.98
CA SER A 864 5.39 -6.52 -11.72
C SER A 864 4.55 -7.03 -10.54
N ILE A 865 3.26 -6.67 -10.48
CA ILE A 865 2.35 -7.06 -9.40
C ILE A 865 1.04 -7.64 -9.93
N ASP A 866 0.45 -8.53 -9.15
CA ASP A 866 -0.76 -9.27 -9.51
C ASP A 866 -2.06 -8.44 -9.44
N HIS A 867 -2.01 -7.32 -8.74
CA HIS A 867 -3.14 -6.45 -8.47
C HIS A 867 -3.77 -5.88 -9.75
N TYR A 868 -2.98 -5.61 -10.79
CA TYR A 868 -3.51 -5.03 -12.02
C TYR A 868 -4.37 -6.03 -12.80
N PHE A 869 -3.95 -7.28 -12.94
CA PHE A 869 -4.78 -8.28 -13.61
C PHE A 869 -5.92 -8.76 -12.69
N ASP A 870 -5.75 -8.74 -11.36
CA ASP A 870 -6.84 -8.97 -10.40
C ASP A 870 -7.98 -7.98 -10.64
N THR A 871 -7.66 -6.69 -10.86
CA THR A 871 -8.68 -5.65 -11.05
C THR A 871 -9.03 -5.37 -12.51
N LEU A 872 -8.11 -4.80 -13.29
CA LEU A 872 -8.37 -4.40 -14.68
C LEU A 872 -8.58 -5.65 -15.57
N GLY A 873 -7.81 -6.71 -15.33
CA GLY A 873 -8.07 -8.00 -15.97
C GLY A 873 -9.42 -8.57 -15.55
N GLY A 874 -9.67 -8.68 -14.24
CA GLY A 874 -10.92 -9.21 -13.69
C GLY A 874 -12.18 -8.51 -14.21
N ILE A 875 -12.20 -7.17 -14.28
CA ILE A 875 -13.33 -6.42 -14.85
C ILE A 875 -13.46 -6.65 -16.36
N SER A 876 -12.35 -6.72 -17.10
CA SER A 876 -12.37 -7.00 -18.54
C SER A 876 -12.98 -8.38 -18.81
N ARG A 877 -12.64 -9.38 -17.99
CA ARG A 877 -13.25 -10.71 -18.07
C ARG A 877 -14.73 -10.69 -17.71
N ALA A 878 -15.12 -9.91 -16.70
CA ALA A 878 -16.52 -9.74 -16.30
C ALA A 878 -17.36 -9.06 -17.39
N ILE A 879 -16.81 -8.07 -18.10
CA ILE A 879 -17.45 -7.42 -19.26
C ILE A 879 -17.72 -8.45 -20.37
N LYS A 880 -16.71 -9.25 -20.72
CA LYS A 880 -16.84 -10.30 -21.74
C LYS A 880 -17.95 -11.30 -21.38
N ARG A 881 -17.99 -11.75 -20.13
CA ARG A 881 -19.04 -12.66 -19.62
C ARG A 881 -20.43 -12.02 -19.61
N ALA A 882 -20.54 -10.74 -19.29
CA ALA A 882 -21.81 -10.04 -19.26
C ALA A 882 -22.46 -9.89 -20.66
N GLY A 883 -21.65 -9.96 -21.72
CA GLY A 883 -22.07 -9.86 -23.11
C GLY A 883 -21.51 -8.64 -23.87
N GLY A 884 -20.59 -7.88 -23.27
CA GLY A 884 -20.02 -6.65 -23.85
C GLY A 884 -18.96 -6.85 -24.93
N GLY A 885 -18.65 -8.10 -25.31
CA GLY A 885 -17.62 -8.41 -26.30
C GLY A 885 -16.19 -8.16 -25.81
N ASP A 886 -15.23 -8.18 -26.75
CA ASP A 886 -13.84 -7.83 -26.48
C ASP A 886 -13.67 -6.31 -26.53
N VAL A 887 -13.57 -5.68 -25.35
CA VAL A 887 -13.42 -4.23 -25.21
C VAL A 887 -11.96 -3.80 -25.27
N SER A 888 -11.73 -2.53 -25.61
CA SER A 888 -10.39 -1.96 -25.50
C SER A 888 -9.98 -1.81 -24.04
N VAL A 889 -8.81 -2.36 -23.70
CA VAL A 889 -8.21 -2.24 -22.37
C VAL A 889 -7.04 -1.27 -22.46
N TYR A 890 -7.16 -0.14 -21.79
CA TYR A 890 -6.19 0.94 -21.80
C TYR A 890 -5.45 1.05 -20.47
N VAL A 891 -4.18 1.42 -20.55
CA VAL A 891 -3.32 1.68 -19.40
C VAL A 891 -2.76 3.08 -19.51
N GLY A 892 -2.96 3.88 -18.47
CA GLY A 892 -2.43 5.23 -18.34
C GLY A 892 -1.11 5.25 -17.59
N ASP A 893 -0.04 5.65 -18.24
CA ASP A 893 1.28 5.80 -17.65
C ASP A 893 1.60 7.28 -17.46
N GLN A 894 1.43 7.78 -16.23
CA GLN A 894 1.73 9.16 -15.82
C GLN A 894 3.00 9.24 -14.97
N THR A 895 3.84 8.22 -15.05
CA THR A 895 5.01 8.13 -14.19
C THR A 895 6.11 9.11 -14.60
N CYS A 896 6.14 9.49 -15.89
CA CYS A 896 7.10 10.41 -16.48
C CYS A 896 6.45 11.35 -17.51
N GLY A 897 7.01 12.56 -17.64
CA GLY A 897 6.63 13.53 -18.67
C GLY A 897 5.15 13.95 -18.60
N THR A 898 4.52 14.14 -19.76
CA THR A 898 3.09 14.50 -19.84
C THR A 898 2.16 13.30 -19.65
N GLY A 899 2.68 12.08 -19.56
CA GLY A 899 1.88 10.86 -19.49
C GLY A 899 1.36 10.35 -20.84
N LYS A 900 1.14 9.04 -20.93
CA LYS A 900 0.77 8.31 -22.16
C LYS A 900 -0.35 7.31 -21.88
N VAL A 901 -1.23 7.11 -22.87
CA VAL A 901 -2.28 6.07 -22.82
C VAL A 901 -1.95 5.01 -23.87
N ARG A 902 -1.75 3.78 -23.40
CA ARG A 902 -1.41 2.62 -24.22
C ARG A 902 -2.54 1.60 -24.17
N THR A 903 -2.64 0.76 -25.19
CA THR A 903 -3.41 -0.49 -25.05
C THR A 903 -2.69 -1.44 -24.09
N LEU A 904 -3.42 -2.41 -23.55
CA LEU A 904 -2.83 -3.45 -22.69
C LEU A 904 -1.70 -4.18 -23.41
N ASN A 905 -1.90 -4.55 -24.68
CA ASN A 905 -0.88 -5.24 -25.46
C ASN A 905 0.38 -4.37 -25.62
N GLU A 906 0.23 -3.10 -26.01
CA GLU A 906 1.36 -2.15 -26.10
C GLU A 906 2.14 -2.04 -24.78
N GLN A 907 1.44 -2.00 -23.64
CA GLN A 907 2.08 -1.90 -22.33
C GLN A 907 2.77 -3.22 -21.92
N VAL A 908 2.16 -4.39 -22.14
CA VAL A 908 2.79 -5.68 -21.87
C VAL A 908 4.03 -5.87 -22.74
N ALA A 909 3.95 -5.49 -24.02
CA ALA A 909 5.07 -5.56 -24.95
C ALA A 909 6.24 -4.64 -24.54
N LEU A 910 5.92 -3.43 -24.06
CA LEU A 910 6.89 -2.47 -23.52
C LEU A 910 7.59 -3.04 -22.28
N GLU A 911 6.84 -3.50 -21.28
CA GLU A 911 7.41 -4.03 -20.03
C GLU A 911 8.19 -5.33 -20.26
N THR A 912 7.73 -6.20 -21.15
CA THR A 912 8.45 -7.42 -21.52
C THR A 912 9.82 -7.08 -22.10
N ARG A 913 9.89 -6.12 -23.03
CA ARG A 913 11.16 -5.73 -23.68
C ARG A 913 12.08 -4.97 -22.74
N THR A 914 11.54 -4.08 -21.91
CA THR A 914 12.33 -3.21 -21.04
C THR A 914 12.71 -3.87 -19.73
N ARG A 915 11.99 -4.90 -19.29
CA ARG A 915 12.23 -5.63 -18.03
C ARG A 915 12.49 -7.12 -18.26
N THR A 916 11.45 -7.94 -18.45
CA THR A 916 11.56 -9.41 -18.41
C THR A 916 12.66 -9.97 -19.31
N LEU A 917 12.78 -9.45 -20.54
CA LEU A 917 13.79 -9.88 -21.53
C LEU A 917 15.05 -9.00 -21.54
N ASN A 918 15.07 -7.92 -20.75
CA ASN A 918 16.21 -7.00 -20.71
C ASN A 918 17.31 -7.53 -19.79
N PRO A 919 18.53 -7.79 -20.31
CA PRO A 919 19.66 -8.21 -19.49
C PRO A 919 19.99 -7.28 -18.35
N LYS A 920 19.83 -5.95 -18.52
CA LYS A 920 20.03 -4.97 -17.44
C LYS A 920 19.12 -5.26 -16.25
N TRP A 921 17.89 -5.72 -16.51
CA TRP A 921 16.92 -6.02 -15.47
C TRP A 921 17.12 -7.42 -14.88
N TYR A 922 17.07 -8.47 -15.70
CA TYR A 922 17.09 -9.84 -15.16
C TYR A 922 18.45 -10.21 -14.56
N GLU A 923 19.58 -9.68 -15.05
CA GLU A 923 20.89 -9.94 -14.42
C GLU A 923 21.00 -9.24 -13.06
N ALA A 924 20.47 -8.01 -12.95
CA ALA A 924 20.42 -7.32 -11.68
C ALA A 924 19.55 -8.08 -10.68
N MET A 925 18.39 -8.62 -11.11
CA MET A 925 17.58 -9.49 -10.25
C MET A 925 18.35 -10.74 -9.82
N LEU A 926 18.96 -11.47 -10.76
CA LEU A 926 19.69 -12.71 -10.48
C LEU A 926 20.94 -12.51 -9.60
N SER A 927 21.42 -11.28 -9.44
CA SER A 927 22.48 -10.97 -8.47
C SER A 927 22.03 -11.15 -7.01
N HIS A 928 20.72 -11.10 -6.76
CA HIS A 928 20.07 -11.38 -5.46
C HIS A 928 19.64 -12.85 -5.31
N GLY A 929 20.16 -13.75 -6.16
CA GLY A 929 19.99 -15.19 -6.02
C GLY A 929 18.54 -15.66 -5.90
N TYR A 930 18.20 -16.22 -4.73
CA TYR A 930 16.91 -16.84 -4.44
C TYR A 930 15.71 -15.93 -4.74
N GLU A 931 15.79 -14.66 -4.31
CA GLU A 931 14.70 -13.69 -4.48
C GLU A 931 14.67 -13.12 -5.89
N GLY A 932 15.82 -13.04 -6.57
CA GLY A 932 15.93 -12.66 -7.96
C GLY A 932 15.15 -13.57 -8.90
N VAL A 933 15.32 -14.89 -8.73
CA VAL A 933 14.57 -15.90 -9.52
C VAL A 933 13.08 -15.80 -9.26
N ARG A 934 12.66 -15.54 -8.01
CA ARG A 934 11.25 -15.33 -7.65
C ARG A 934 10.65 -14.15 -8.41
N GLN A 935 11.35 -13.02 -8.53
CA GLN A 935 10.85 -11.86 -9.27
C GLN A 935 10.63 -12.16 -10.76
N ILE A 936 11.54 -12.93 -11.37
CA ILE A 936 11.39 -13.39 -12.77
C ILE A 936 10.17 -14.30 -12.90
N GLU A 937 10.02 -15.30 -12.02
CA GLU A 937 8.86 -16.18 -12.00
C GLU A 937 7.55 -15.40 -11.83
N SER A 938 7.51 -14.44 -10.91
CA SER A 938 6.32 -13.64 -10.62
C SER A 938 5.89 -12.82 -11.84
N GLN A 939 6.82 -12.26 -12.62
CA GLN A 939 6.46 -11.60 -13.88
C GLN A 939 5.82 -12.55 -14.89
N VAL A 940 6.34 -13.77 -15.04
CA VAL A 940 5.75 -14.78 -15.94
C VAL A 940 4.34 -15.18 -15.47
N THR A 941 4.15 -15.36 -14.16
CA THR A 941 2.83 -15.63 -13.57
C THR A 941 1.85 -14.47 -13.82
N ASN A 942 2.29 -13.22 -13.67
CA ASN A 942 1.45 -12.05 -13.93
C ASN A 942 1.10 -11.91 -15.42
N THR A 943 2.02 -12.22 -16.32
CA THR A 943 1.77 -12.29 -17.77
C THR A 943 0.70 -13.34 -18.10
N LEU A 944 0.77 -14.53 -17.48
CA LEU A 944 -0.27 -15.55 -17.58
C LEU A 944 -1.63 -15.03 -17.07
N GLY A 945 -1.64 -14.30 -15.95
CA GLY A 945 -2.83 -13.65 -15.41
C GLY A 945 -3.51 -12.75 -16.45
N TRP A 946 -2.73 -11.92 -17.16
CA TRP A 946 -3.25 -11.09 -18.24
C TRP A 946 -3.86 -11.90 -19.39
N SER A 947 -3.22 -12.99 -19.81
CA SER A 947 -3.80 -13.90 -20.81
C SER A 947 -5.11 -14.52 -20.33
N ALA A 948 -5.16 -14.97 -19.08
CA ALA A 948 -6.35 -15.58 -18.50
C ALA A 948 -7.53 -14.62 -18.42
N THR A 949 -7.27 -13.36 -18.06
CA THR A 949 -8.34 -12.37 -17.87
C THR A 949 -8.74 -11.63 -19.15
N THR A 950 -7.80 -11.42 -20.09
CA THR A 950 -8.05 -10.57 -21.27
C THR A 950 -7.83 -11.28 -22.61
N GLY A 951 -6.92 -12.25 -22.67
CA GLY A 951 -6.50 -12.89 -23.92
C GLY A 951 -5.70 -11.98 -24.86
N GLN A 952 -5.19 -10.83 -24.40
CA GLN A 952 -4.53 -9.81 -25.24
C GLN A 952 -2.99 -9.85 -25.20
N VAL A 953 -2.39 -10.89 -24.63
CA VAL A 953 -0.92 -11.06 -24.60
C VAL A 953 -0.47 -11.80 -25.86
N ASP A 954 0.49 -11.23 -26.58
CA ASP A 954 1.00 -11.86 -27.80
C ASP A 954 1.80 -13.15 -27.54
N ALA A 955 1.69 -14.10 -28.46
CA ALA A 955 2.40 -15.37 -28.41
C ALA A 955 3.94 -15.24 -28.40
N TRP A 956 4.50 -14.18 -29.01
CA TRP A 956 5.95 -13.96 -29.04
C TRP A 956 6.51 -13.72 -27.63
N VAL A 957 5.72 -13.17 -26.70
CA VAL A 957 6.13 -12.94 -25.30
C VAL A 957 6.54 -14.26 -24.66
N TYR A 958 5.65 -15.26 -24.68
CA TYR A 958 5.91 -16.59 -24.12
C TYR A 958 7.07 -17.31 -24.82
N LYS A 959 7.15 -17.17 -26.15
CA LYS A 959 8.25 -17.74 -26.94
C LYS A 959 9.60 -17.18 -26.47
N ARG A 960 9.75 -15.86 -26.39
CA ARG A 960 11.02 -15.21 -26.01
C ARG A 960 11.40 -15.45 -24.56
N VAL A 961 10.43 -15.48 -23.65
CA VAL A 961 10.64 -15.86 -22.24
C VAL A 961 11.17 -17.29 -22.16
N THR A 962 10.57 -18.21 -22.92
CA THR A 962 11.01 -19.63 -22.98
C THR A 962 12.42 -19.74 -23.54
N GLU A 963 12.72 -19.08 -24.66
CA GLU A 963 14.06 -19.04 -25.26
C GLU A 963 15.12 -18.55 -24.27
N THR A 964 14.80 -17.48 -23.53
CA THR A 964 15.76 -16.81 -22.65
C THR A 964 16.02 -17.59 -21.36
N PHE A 965 14.98 -18.10 -20.71
CA PHE A 965 15.10 -18.66 -19.37
C PHE A 965 15.15 -20.19 -19.34
N MET A 966 14.56 -20.87 -20.33
CA MET A 966 14.39 -22.33 -20.30
C MET A 966 15.20 -23.07 -21.37
N LEU A 967 15.26 -22.55 -22.60
CA LEU A 967 16.02 -23.21 -23.68
C LEU A 967 17.53 -22.95 -23.61
N ASP A 968 17.95 -21.83 -23.03
CA ASP A 968 19.36 -21.62 -22.67
C ASP A 968 19.72 -22.50 -21.46
N GLU A 969 20.50 -23.55 -21.72
CA GLU A 969 20.94 -24.51 -20.70
C GLU A 969 21.69 -23.85 -19.54
N THR A 970 22.50 -22.82 -19.82
CA THR A 970 23.27 -22.11 -18.80
C THR A 970 22.35 -21.31 -17.90
N MET A 971 21.40 -20.58 -18.48
CA MET A 971 20.41 -19.82 -17.72
C MET A 971 19.50 -20.76 -16.90
N ARG A 972 18.95 -21.81 -17.52
CA ARG A 972 18.08 -22.77 -16.84
C ARG A 972 18.75 -23.41 -15.63
N ARG A 973 20.01 -23.84 -15.77
CA ARG A 973 20.79 -24.41 -14.65
C ARG A 973 20.98 -23.37 -13.54
N ARG A 974 21.35 -22.13 -13.90
CA ARG A 974 21.51 -21.03 -12.93
C ARG A 974 20.22 -20.76 -12.15
N LEU A 975 19.06 -20.69 -12.82
CA LEU A 975 17.77 -20.49 -12.15
C LEU A 975 17.45 -21.63 -11.17
N SER A 976 17.72 -22.87 -11.59
CA SER A 976 17.46 -24.06 -10.77
C SER A 976 18.39 -24.16 -9.54
N GLU A 977 19.65 -23.72 -9.67
CA GLU A 977 20.61 -23.67 -8.57
C GLU A 977 20.25 -22.56 -7.56
N LEU A 978 19.82 -21.40 -8.04
CA LEU A 978 19.49 -20.25 -7.19
C LEU A 978 18.14 -20.41 -6.46
N ASN A 979 17.10 -20.89 -7.16
CA ASN A 979 15.79 -21.16 -6.56
C ASN A 979 15.05 -22.28 -7.31
N PRO A 980 15.20 -23.55 -6.89
CA PRO A 980 14.60 -24.67 -7.61
C PRO A 980 13.07 -24.64 -7.62
N LYS A 981 12.43 -24.11 -6.56
CA LYS A 981 10.96 -24.04 -6.46
C LYS A 981 10.39 -23.00 -7.43
N ALA A 982 10.94 -21.79 -7.45
CA ALA A 982 10.51 -20.73 -8.37
C ALA A 982 10.84 -21.10 -9.82
N SER A 983 12.00 -21.72 -10.08
CA SER A 983 12.36 -22.21 -11.42
C SER A 983 11.37 -23.26 -11.94
N ALA A 984 10.96 -24.22 -11.09
CA ALA A 984 9.94 -25.20 -11.46
C ALA A 984 8.57 -24.55 -11.71
N LYS A 985 8.18 -23.57 -10.88
CA LYS A 985 6.93 -22.84 -11.06
C LYS A 985 6.91 -22.07 -12.38
N LEU A 986 8.01 -21.40 -12.76
CA LEU A 986 8.15 -20.71 -14.05
C LEU A 986 7.87 -21.67 -15.22
N VAL A 987 8.50 -22.85 -15.25
CA VAL A 987 8.25 -23.87 -16.28
C VAL A 987 6.78 -24.27 -16.31
N ASN A 988 6.19 -24.54 -15.14
CA ASN A 988 4.79 -24.93 -15.03
C ASN A 988 3.84 -23.86 -15.57
N ARG A 989 4.16 -22.56 -15.40
CA ARG A 989 3.35 -21.47 -15.97
C ARG A 989 3.45 -21.39 -17.50
N LEU A 990 4.61 -21.69 -18.08
CA LEU A 990 4.77 -21.78 -19.53
C LEU A 990 4.01 -22.98 -20.11
N ILE A 991 4.03 -24.12 -19.41
CA ILE A 991 3.23 -25.30 -19.75
C ILE A 991 1.73 -24.98 -19.64
N GLU A 992 1.30 -24.32 -18.57
CA GLU A 992 -0.09 -23.91 -18.37
C GLU A 992 -0.56 -22.94 -19.46
N ALA A 993 0.27 -21.98 -19.86
CA ALA A 993 -0.03 -21.08 -20.97
C ALA A 993 -0.35 -21.84 -22.26
N ARG A 994 0.35 -22.96 -22.49
CA ARG A 994 0.11 -23.85 -23.63
C ARG A 994 -1.15 -24.68 -23.48
N ASP A 995 -1.33 -25.33 -22.32
CA ASP A 995 -2.49 -26.20 -22.08
C ASP A 995 -3.81 -25.42 -22.07
N ARG A 996 -3.77 -24.12 -21.73
CA ARG A 996 -4.91 -23.19 -21.79
C ARG A 996 -5.04 -22.44 -23.13
N ASN A 997 -4.23 -22.77 -24.13
CA ASN A 997 -4.23 -22.20 -25.48
C ASN A 997 -3.93 -20.68 -25.55
N TYR A 998 -3.13 -20.15 -24.61
CA TYR A 998 -2.60 -18.78 -24.71
C TYR A 998 -1.35 -18.70 -25.59
N TRP A 999 -0.65 -19.83 -25.75
CA TRP A 999 0.50 -19.95 -26.62
C TRP A 999 0.57 -21.36 -27.22
N THR A 1000 0.99 -21.47 -28.48
CA THR A 1000 1.22 -22.76 -29.15
C THR A 1000 2.71 -22.86 -29.51
N PRO A 1001 3.56 -23.46 -28.66
CA PRO A 1001 4.96 -23.73 -28.98
C PRO A 1001 5.09 -24.72 -30.14
N ASP A 1002 6.21 -24.66 -30.86
CA ASP A 1002 6.59 -25.73 -31.78
C ASP A 1002 6.93 -27.03 -31.03
N GLU A 1003 7.00 -28.15 -31.76
CA GLU A 1003 7.17 -29.47 -31.17
C GLU A 1003 8.51 -29.63 -30.43
N GLU A 1004 9.56 -28.95 -30.90
CA GLU A 1004 10.88 -28.97 -30.30
C GLU A 1004 10.90 -28.23 -28.96
N THR A 1005 10.37 -27.00 -28.94
CA THR A 1005 10.20 -26.18 -27.74
C THR A 1005 9.34 -26.89 -26.70
N TRP A 1006 8.25 -27.52 -27.14
CA TRP A 1006 7.38 -28.28 -26.26
C TRP A 1006 8.10 -29.48 -25.61
N LYS A 1007 8.83 -30.27 -26.41
CA LYS A 1007 9.64 -31.39 -25.87
C LYS A 1007 10.68 -30.90 -24.88
N ALA A 1008 11.29 -29.74 -25.13
CA ALA A 1008 12.29 -29.16 -24.24
C ALA A 1008 11.69 -28.64 -22.92
N LEU A 1009 10.46 -28.13 -22.91
CA LEU A 1009 9.76 -27.73 -21.68
C LEU A 1009 9.33 -28.93 -20.82
N CYS A 1010 8.99 -30.07 -21.44
CA CYS A 1010 8.59 -31.28 -20.71
C CYS A 1010 9.76 -32.09 -20.15
N ALA A 1011 10.97 -31.90 -20.68
CA ALA A 1011 12.18 -32.64 -20.32
C ALA A 1011 12.93 -31.94 -19.19
#